data_AF-A0A928NJA9-F1
#
_entry.id   AF-A0A928NJA9-F1
#
_cell.length_a   1.000
_cell.length_b   1.000
_cell.length_c   1.000
_cell.angle_alpha   90.00
_cell.angle_beta   90.00
_cell.angle_gamma   90.00
#
_symmetry.space_group_name_H-M   'P 1'
#
loop_
_entity.id
_entity.type
_entity.pdbx_description
1 polymer ?
#
loop_
_entity_poly.entity_id
_entity_poly.type
_entity_poly.pdbx_seq_one_letter_code
_entity_poly.pdbx_strand_id
1 'polypeptide(L)'
;MNIHKKLNKRYISAILVLSFIFTLSANSPIRGLASDSLLIAESFSYEGTLSIRSSYTHISFVPETNTDSPVLPGRYDRSNVFYVEDIPRGVNCAHTSGKKFTVGDATKSFVFETSVYYDGNARPAINAMWDDTLGSSTLFYVDSDGYCHYNNNGTTTRSDFVVEKEKWHKVEIFYDYSRFRFTLTIDGTKISDYSNTYNASQASQLWFGVSSYSGKGKVAYDDFLGYYKGYVPPEEDNVEKLLSDICILTSKDGDKAIVKAKEFPQSSYLVAIASYDGNELKEVETHISNKDDAPFIGVDIGADLCYKVFAWDSETLTPLDTSMTFENSSFATKQRIGTYVMMNADFEENNPLNLYHNYGNIIERRKDSDGNGVMYVKRENTGDFHMTATAIEPYDSEFTVYEFEFKIIDEKSVFNFVLKDEYGNVNTAASLSPGMKFHFASIVETLKTDEWYRFSIVINTKERTVDYYLGGKKRDTGILNEGFAPDGIISLARIHVTIYTAGETASDTDPVEFMIDNFRVYESNEPLDEVGDTVEEVRYNGRSIFPDDSPQRSLLKNSYALHTRSSVVYDGENKTVMKNGIYEAEGKIWVDASELDSILNEESGLSGKVSIEEYADAIVREVTFADSEINSGLIVLSKSGFTPPQGDELQKLNDFVFNLRPDGDFILETYKNSPLYGVHPRIQATDADFKRIYDSYDTDSNIKYWSSSVIQTANSLIGKSALEYELSDGVRLLSVSREMLKRMYALGFAYQFTGDLKYVEQAWVDLEAVCVKFYDWHPIHDIDLGEMAAAVAIGYDWMYHGLTPERRALIEHGIYRKGIAEATWGFQSFNSPTGTYSILKDNHNVVTNGGITMLALAFMDVYPDECAHLVSNAIRAVDNVLPAFAPDGAWFEGPHYWEYTMQYTSKMISSLDTALGTDFNISCSEGLPTSGEFMMYLQSSTGIYNYGDGIQSRIYPPEILWLAKKYNNPGIGKKLLEITSSYFDNAEDRALAMIFYSPTDDEGTQLSIDKFYEGENVLVMRKNWANDGSAFVGIHAGETNVSHSQLDGGSFIYDYGNIRWAKDLGMNSYNVPGYWDTDGDDADRWKYFRSRAESHNTVVVNPGILSDHITDSFAKLTVVKANDNNAIATVDMTELLRDVKSAKRGFYFTDDRTSLVIRDEITLTKTSDVYWFMITDADVTLTDNGAILTQNGKTLKLEFASNVSAQISSDIAKPLSTSPNPDGNEEETSKRIAIKLTGNGNVNLTVKLTPQDVEGTPVSNYHKPISEW
;
A
#
# COMPACT_ATOMS: atom_id res chain seq x y z
N MET A 1 -7.56 -4.01 81.88
CA MET A 1 -8.84 -3.28 82.04
C MET A 1 -9.37 -2.93 80.66
N ASN A 2 -10.45 -3.52 80.12
CA ASN A 2 -10.91 -4.91 80.18
C ASN A 2 -11.99 -5.14 79.09
N ILE A 3 -12.10 -6.28 78.39
CA ILE A 3 -11.10 -7.34 78.14
C ILE A 3 -11.50 -8.24 76.94
N HIS A 4 -10.48 -8.93 76.39
CA HIS A 4 -10.45 -9.95 75.31
C HIS A 4 -10.24 -9.38 73.88
N LYS A 5 -9.60 -10.07 72.92
CA LYS A 5 -8.68 -11.27 72.89
C LYS A 5 -7.96 -11.23 71.51
N LYS A 6 -6.68 -11.61 71.31
CA LYS A 6 -5.55 -11.87 72.24
C LYS A 6 -4.13 -11.68 71.59
N LEU A 7 -3.96 -10.78 70.60
CA LEU A 7 -2.67 -10.14 70.23
C LEU A 7 -1.45 -11.00 69.79
N ASN A 8 -1.02 -10.79 68.52
CA ASN A 8 0.26 -10.15 68.12
C ASN A 8 1.64 -10.86 68.32
N LYS A 9 2.63 -10.48 67.47
CA LYS A 9 4.10 -10.74 67.42
C LYS A 9 4.60 -11.89 66.52
N ARG A 10 5.79 -11.83 65.88
CA ARG A 10 6.69 -10.74 65.36
C ARG A 10 7.97 -11.41 64.75
N TYR A 11 8.76 -10.68 63.95
CA TYR A 11 10.09 -11.04 63.36
C TYR A 11 10.02 -12.15 62.27
N ILE A 12 10.69 -12.11 61.10
CA ILE A 12 12.04 -11.67 60.59
C ILE A 12 13.04 -12.84 60.43
N SER A 13 13.71 -12.85 59.26
CA SER A 13 14.93 -13.59 58.84
C SER A 13 14.86 -15.00 58.24
N ALA A 14 15.61 -15.13 57.12
CA ALA A 14 16.37 -16.27 56.57
C ALA A 14 15.63 -17.58 56.18
N ILE A 15 15.76 -18.17 54.96
CA ILE A 15 16.88 -18.44 54.01
C ILE A 15 17.53 -19.84 54.19
N LEU A 16 17.62 -20.57 53.06
CA LEU A 16 18.39 -21.80 52.76
C LEU A 16 18.03 -23.14 53.45
N VAL A 17 17.81 -24.20 52.65
CA VAL A 17 18.79 -25.27 52.31
C VAL A 17 18.21 -26.71 52.13
N LEU A 18 18.82 -27.43 51.18
CA LEU A 18 18.84 -28.88 50.90
C LEU A 18 17.73 -29.55 50.05
N SER A 19 18.23 -30.46 49.20
CA SER A 19 17.59 -31.08 48.02
C SER A 19 17.69 -32.62 48.08
N PHE A 20 17.49 -33.29 46.94
CA PHE A 20 18.00 -34.64 46.52
C PHE A 20 17.13 -35.91 46.71
N ILE A 21 16.79 -36.54 45.55
CA ILE A 21 16.99 -37.99 45.21
C ILE A 21 16.01 -39.01 45.87
N PHE A 22 15.60 -40.18 45.30
CA PHE A 22 16.13 -41.08 44.23
C PHE A 22 15.03 -41.59 43.24
N THR A 23 15.37 -42.60 42.41
CA THR A 23 14.75 -42.97 41.11
C THR A 23 14.25 -44.44 41.06
N LEU A 24 13.65 -44.84 39.91
CA LEU A 24 13.56 -46.21 39.33
C LEU A 24 12.50 -47.20 39.84
N SER A 25 11.64 -47.66 38.93
CA SER A 25 11.70 -49.03 38.36
C SER A 25 10.79 -49.17 37.12
N ALA A 26 11.00 -50.21 36.29
CA ALA A 26 10.21 -50.49 35.10
C ALA A 26 9.85 -51.99 35.02
N ASN A 27 8.71 -52.34 34.41
CA ASN A 27 8.47 -53.55 33.58
C ASN A 27 6.98 -53.75 33.23
N SER A 28 6.72 -54.21 32.01
CA SER A 28 5.44 -54.78 31.50
C SER A 28 5.34 -56.29 31.87
N PRO A 29 4.39 -57.16 31.40
CA PRO A 29 3.27 -56.95 30.45
C PRO A 29 1.93 -57.78 30.63
N ILE A 30 0.92 -57.50 29.77
CA ILE A 30 0.05 -58.47 29.02
C ILE A 30 -1.16 -59.23 29.67
N ARG A 31 -2.29 -59.27 28.89
CA ARG A 31 -3.51 -60.15 28.90
C ARG A 31 -4.52 -60.04 30.07
N GLY A 32 -5.83 -60.27 29.86
CA GLY A 32 -6.61 -60.47 28.61
C GLY A 32 -7.95 -61.23 28.79
N LEU A 33 -8.79 -61.29 27.72
CA LEU A 33 -10.12 -61.94 27.57
C LEU A 33 -11.31 -61.17 28.23
N ALA A 34 -12.48 -60.91 27.62
CA ALA A 34 -13.37 -61.60 26.64
C ALA A 34 -14.30 -62.66 27.28
N SER A 35 -15.61 -62.77 26.95
CA SER A 35 -16.53 -61.99 26.07
C SER A 35 -17.97 -61.99 26.70
N ASP A 36 -19.15 -61.77 26.10
CA ASP A 36 -19.66 -61.73 24.70
C ASP A 36 -21.10 -61.13 24.61
N SER A 37 -21.68 -61.04 23.39
CA SER A 37 -23.11 -60.85 23.00
C SER A 37 -23.55 -59.50 22.39
N LEU A 38 -23.88 -59.58 21.09
CA LEU A 38 -24.45 -58.61 20.13
C LEU A 38 -25.99 -58.38 20.31
N LEU A 39 -26.73 -57.41 19.71
CA LEU A 39 -26.54 -56.44 18.60
C LEU A 39 -27.35 -55.11 18.83
N ILE A 40 -26.85 -53.99 18.26
CA ILE A 40 -27.58 -52.85 17.59
C ILE A 40 -28.62 -52.02 18.40
N ALA A 41 -28.69 -50.67 18.31
CA ALA A 41 -28.12 -49.71 17.35
C ALA A 41 -27.47 -48.46 18.01
N GLU A 42 -26.57 -47.84 17.24
CA GLU A 42 -26.29 -46.40 17.14
C GLU A 42 -26.15 -45.56 18.44
N SER A 43 -24.90 -45.52 18.89
CA SER A 43 -24.31 -44.42 19.65
C SER A 43 -23.02 -43.99 18.96
N PHE A 44 -22.67 -42.70 18.97
CA PHE A 44 -21.29 -42.32 19.31
C PHE A 44 -21.29 -40.99 20.06
N SER A 45 -20.75 -41.03 21.28
CA SER A 45 -20.65 -39.90 22.20
C SER A 45 -19.29 -39.22 22.08
N TYR A 46 -19.27 -37.90 22.28
CA TYR A 46 -18.10 -37.05 22.15
C TYR A 46 -17.38 -36.88 23.50
N GLU A 47 -16.23 -37.54 23.66
CA GLU A 47 -15.27 -37.37 24.77
C GLU A 47 -13.93 -38.01 24.32
N GLY A 48 -12.76 -37.37 24.41
CA GLY A 48 -12.46 -35.98 24.74
C GLY A 48 -10.99 -35.83 25.13
N THR A 49 -10.18 -35.14 24.33
CA THR A 49 -8.77 -34.88 24.67
C THR A 49 -8.38 -33.46 24.27
N LEU A 50 -8.00 -32.66 25.27
CA LEU A 50 -7.53 -31.28 25.11
C LEU A 50 -6.18 -31.27 24.36
N SER A 51 -6.11 -30.59 23.22
CA SER A 51 -4.85 -30.31 22.51
C SER A 51 -4.70 -28.80 22.40
N ILE A 52 -3.77 -28.26 23.20
CA ILE A 52 -3.26 -26.89 23.02
C ILE A 52 -2.41 -26.91 21.75
N ARG A 53 -2.76 -26.10 20.75
CA ARG A 53 -1.91 -25.87 19.57
C ARG A 53 -1.02 -24.66 19.83
N SER A 54 0.24 -24.92 20.18
CA SER A 54 1.32 -23.95 20.05
C SER A 54 1.75 -23.80 18.58
N SER A 55 2.57 -22.78 18.32
CA SER A 55 3.20 -22.48 17.03
C SER A 55 3.97 -23.64 16.39
N TYR A 56 4.11 -23.59 15.06
CA TYR A 56 4.82 -24.59 14.27
C TYR A 56 6.35 -24.38 14.32
N THR A 57 7.05 -25.16 15.15
CA THR A 57 8.52 -25.27 15.10
C THR A 57 8.93 -26.65 14.60
N HIS A 58 9.66 -26.72 13.49
CA HIS A 58 10.17 -27.99 12.95
C HIS A 58 11.37 -28.52 13.74
N ILE A 59 11.15 -29.48 14.64
CA ILE A 59 12.22 -30.22 15.33
C ILE A 59 12.36 -31.63 14.73
N SER A 60 13.42 -31.82 13.92
CA SER A 60 13.74 -33.11 13.29
C SER A 60 14.75 -33.91 14.13
N PHE A 61 14.30 -35.02 14.73
CA PHE A 61 15.20 -35.98 15.39
C PHE A 61 15.69 -37.07 14.42
N VAL A 62 17.02 -37.23 14.34
CA VAL A 62 17.70 -38.25 13.52
C VAL A 62 18.27 -39.36 14.41
N PRO A 63 17.96 -40.65 14.18
CA PRO A 63 18.68 -41.76 14.79
C PRO A 63 20.04 -42.01 14.11
N GLU A 64 21.10 -42.13 14.89
CA GLU A 64 22.47 -42.33 14.38
C GLU A 64 22.69 -43.71 13.73
N THR A 65 23.61 -43.80 12.76
CA THR A 65 24.65 -44.86 12.76
C THR A 65 25.85 -44.51 11.86
N ASN A 66 27.03 -44.45 12.48
CA ASN A 66 28.39 -44.82 12.01
C ASN A 66 28.57 -45.35 10.55
N THR A 67 29.64 -45.05 9.80
CA THR A 67 31.03 -44.67 10.22
C THR A 67 31.87 -44.03 9.08
N ASP A 68 32.94 -43.32 9.48
CA ASP A 68 34.24 -43.14 8.78
C ASP A 68 34.39 -42.29 7.48
N SER A 69 34.61 -40.98 7.67
CA SER A 69 35.68 -40.15 7.05
C SER A 69 35.67 -39.82 5.52
N PRO A 70 36.42 -38.79 5.05
CA PRO A 70 36.40 -37.40 5.52
C PRO A 70 36.35 -36.36 4.35
N VAL A 71 35.51 -35.32 4.43
CA VAL A 71 35.49 -34.20 3.44
C VAL A 71 35.41 -32.85 4.14
N LEU A 72 35.99 -31.82 3.51
CA LEU A 72 36.21 -30.47 4.04
C LEU A 72 34.92 -29.62 4.08
N PRO A 73 34.70 -28.80 5.12
CA PRO A 73 33.60 -27.83 5.14
C PRO A 73 33.94 -26.59 4.31
N GLY A 74 33.04 -26.20 3.41
CA GLY A 74 33.11 -24.96 2.65
C GLY A 74 31.77 -24.24 2.64
N ARG A 75 31.59 -23.27 3.55
CA ARG A 75 30.60 -22.20 3.40
C ARG A 75 31.36 -20.90 3.18
N TYR A 76 31.17 -20.29 2.01
CA TYR A 76 31.51 -18.90 1.74
C TYR A 76 30.28 -18.22 1.17
N ASP A 77 29.82 -17.24 1.94
CA ASP A 77 29.41 -15.89 1.51
C ASP A 77 29.51 -15.54 0.00
N ARG A 78 28.57 -14.71 -0.46
CA ARG A 78 28.53 -14.14 -1.81
C ARG A 78 28.01 -12.70 -1.83
N SER A 79 28.85 -11.76 -1.41
CA SER A 79 28.94 -10.46 -2.10
C SER A 79 29.88 -10.59 -3.32
N ASN A 80 29.60 -9.87 -4.42
CA ASN A 80 30.58 -9.17 -5.28
C ASN A 80 29.94 -8.57 -6.56
N VAL A 81 30.52 -7.46 -7.03
CA VAL A 81 30.08 -6.63 -8.17
C VAL A 81 31.09 -6.71 -9.33
N PHE A 82 30.66 -6.49 -10.58
CA PHE A 82 31.57 -6.18 -11.69
C PHE A 82 31.05 -5.04 -12.60
N TYR A 83 31.96 -4.12 -12.95
CA TYR A 83 31.81 -3.03 -13.93
C TYR A 83 32.51 -3.40 -15.25
N VAL A 84 32.07 -2.82 -16.38
CA VAL A 84 32.84 -2.72 -17.64
C VAL A 84 32.58 -1.36 -18.30
N GLU A 85 33.61 -0.75 -18.90
CA GLU A 85 33.57 0.60 -19.50
C GLU A 85 33.80 0.59 -21.04
N ASP A 86 33.37 1.68 -21.69
CA ASP A 86 33.93 2.37 -22.87
C ASP A 86 34.00 1.69 -24.27
N ILE A 87 33.18 2.19 -25.21
CA ILE A 87 33.37 2.11 -26.68
C ILE A 87 33.00 3.48 -27.30
N PRO A 88 33.76 4.04 -28.28
CA PRO A 88 33.89 5.50 -28.40
C PRO A 88 32.96 6.22 -29.40
N ARG A 89 32.88 7.55 -29.23
CA ARG A 89 32.21 8.54 -30.12
C ARG A 89 32.62 8.37 -31.60
N GLY A 90 31.67 8.31 -32.54
CA GLY A 90 32.03 8.23 -33.97
C GLY A 90 30.97 8.51 -35.06
N VAL A 91 29.68 8.21 -34.87
CA VAL A 91 28.68 8.31 -35.96
C VAL A 91 27.35 8.94 -35.49
N ASN A 92 27.17 10.23 -35.76
CA ASN A 92 25.86 10.88 -35.64
C ASN A 92 25.09 10.76 -36.97
N CYS A 93 24.45 9.61 -37.19
CA CYS A 93 23.41 9.46 -38.19
C CYS A 93 22.04 9.56 -37.49
N ALA A 94 21.34 10.68 -37.66
CA ALA A 94 19.95 10.79 -37.25
C ALA A 94 19.08 9.99 -38.23
N HIS A 95 18.85 8.71 -37.90
CA HIS A 95 17.99 7.82 -38.70
C HIS A 95 16.52 8.12 -38.41
N THR A 96 15.96 9.07 -39.15
CA THR A 96 14.51 9.26 -39.26
C THR A 96 13.85 8.11 -40.03
N SER A 97 12.57 7.87 -39.75
CA SER A 97 11.75 6.74 -40.19
C SER A 97 11.90 6.35 -41.66
N GLY A 98 12.50 5.19 -41.93
CA GLY A 98 12.53 4.57 -43.27
C GLY A 98 11.54 3.42 -43.39
N LYS A 99 11.13 3.07 -44.62
CA LYS A 99 10.24 1.92 -44.87
C LYS A 99 11.01 0.68 -45.29
N LYS A 100 10.60 -0.46 -44.74
CA LYS A 100 11.17 -1.79 -44.96
C LYS A 100 10.36 -2.54 -46.03
N PHE A 101 11.06 -3.06 -47.03
CA PHE A 101 10.47 -3.86 -48.11
C PHE A 101 11.08 -5.27 -48.11
N THR A 102 10.25 -6.28 -47.82
CA THR A 102 10.63 -7.70 -47.82
C THR A 102 10.55 -8.28 -49.23
N VAL A 103 11.54 -9.06 -49.64
CA VAL A 103 11.78 -9.43 -51.04
C VAL A 103 11.26 -10.85 -51.33
N GLY A 104 10.00 -10.95 -51.75
CA GLY A 104 9.38 -12.21 -52.19
C GLY A 104 9.43 -12.43 -53.71
N ASP A 105 9.40 -13.70 -54.14
CA ASP A 105 9.52 -14.15 -55.55
C ASP A 105 8.49 -13.57 -56.55
N ALA A 106 7.46 -12.86 -56.09
CA ALA A 106 6.39 -12.32 -56.93
C ALA A 106 6.67 -10.88 -57.45
N THR A 107 7.45 -10.07 -56.74
CA THR A 107 7.59 -8.62 -57.00
C THR A 107 8.77 -8.29 -57.92
N LYS A 108 8.49 -8.04 -59.20
CA LYS A 108 9.53 -7.75 -60.22
C LYS A 108 10.06 -6.31 -60.22
N SER A 109 9.35 -5.37 -59.61
CA SER A 109 9.75 -3.97 -59.48
C SER A 109 8.86 -3.20 -58.50
N PHE A 110 9.37 -2.14 -57.88
CA PHE A 110 8.57 -1.21 -57.08
C PHE A 110 8.95 0.26 -57.35
N VAL A 111 8.07 1.19 -56.96
CA VAL A 111 8.35 2.63 -56.89
C VAL A 111 8.36 3.04 -55.41
N PHE A 112 9.37 3.79 -55.00
CA PHE A 112 9.38 4.53 -53.74
C PHE A 112 9.21 6.02 -54.07
N GLU A 113 8.19 6.68 -53.52
CA GLU A 113 7.90 8.10 -53.75
C GLU A 113 8.04 8.86 -52.42
N THR A 114 8.62 10.06 -52.47
CA THR A 114 8.80 10.95 -51.32
C THR A 114 8.94 12.41 -51.82
N SER A 115 9.09 13.37 -50.91
CA SER A 115 9.31 14.79 -51.24
C SER A 115 10.54 15.29 -50.51
N VAL A 116 11.34 16.15 -51.16
CA VAL A 116 12.49 16.83 -50.52
C VAL A 116 12.30 18.34 -50.56
N TYR A 117 12.54 18.98 -49.41
CA TYR A 117 12.65 20.43 -49.27
C TYR A 117 14.12 20.80 -49.14
N TYR A 118 14.50 21.92 -49.74
CA TYR A 118 15.88 22.39 -49.71
C TYR A 118 15.93 23.87 -49.28
N ASP A 119 16.26 24.10 -48.01
CA ASP A 119 16.35 25.45 -47.41
C ASP A 119 17.69 26.16 -47.70
N GLY A 120 18.59 25.52 -48.44
CA GLY A 120 19.93 26.03 -48.75
C GLY A 120 20.98 25.91 -47.65
N ASN A 121 20.62 25.43 -46.46
CA ASN A 121 21.51 25.20 -45.31
C ASN A 121 21.70 23.71 -45.02
N ALA A 122 20.60 22.94 -45.00
CA ALA A 122 20.62 21.49 -44.88
C ALA A 122 20.76 20.83 -46.26
N ARG A 123 21.48 19.70 -46.30
CA ARG A 123 21.68 18.89 -47.51
C ARG A 123 20.84 17.62 -47.43
N PRO A 124 19.60 17.61 -47.96
CA PRO A 124 18.76 16.41 -47.97
C PRO A 124 19.42 15.32 -48.81
N ALA A 125 19.32 14.08 -48.33
CA ALA A 125 19.92 12.89 -48.92
C ALA A 125 18.98 11.69 -48.77
N ILE A 126 18.97 10.81 -49.77
CA ILE A 126 18.21 9.55 -49.73
C ILE A 126 19.21 8.39 -49.78
N ASN A 127 19.15 7.53 -48.77
CA ASN A 127 20.02 6.38 -48.61
C ASN A 127 19.21 5.09 -48.81
N ALA A 128 19.86 4.08 -49.40
CA ALA A 128 19.38 2.70 -49.40
C ALA A 128 20.29 1.83 -48.52
N MET A 129 19.69 0.85 -47.86
CA MET A 129 20.37 -0.16 -47.03
C MET A 129 19.81 -1.55 -47.35
N TRP A 130 20.66 -2.58 -47.30
CA TRP A 130 20.31 -3.96 -47.64
C TRP A 130 20.65 -4.88 -46.47
N ASP A 131 19.61 -5.46 -45.85
CA ASP A 131 19.67 -6.24 -44.61
C ASP A 131 20.27 -5.51 -43.38
N ASP A 132 19.83 -5.88 -42.17
CA ASP A 132 20.00 -5.06 -40.95
C ASP A 132 21.44 -5.02 -40.38
N THR A 133 22.44 -5.56 -41.09
CA THR A 133 23.84 -5.64 -40.61
C THR A 133 24.92 -5.16 -41.59
N LEU A 134 24.59 -4.74 -42.82
CA LEU A 134 25.60 -4.47 -43.87
C LEU A 134 25.39 -3.17 -44.69
N GLY A 135 25.85 -2.05 -44.13
CA GLY A 135 26.39 -0.92 -44.91
C GLY A 135 25.41 -0.05 -45.70
N SER A 136 25.09 1.13 -45.18
CA SER A 136 24.28 2.15 -45.90
C SER A 136 24.98 2.75 -47.12
N SER A 137 24.22 3.03 -48.19
CA SER A 137 24.69 3.75 -49.39
C SER A 137 23.78 4.93 -49.73
N THR A 138 24.32 6.15 -49.74
CA THR A 138 23.62 7.33 -50.26
C THR A 138 23.42 7.20 -51.77
N LEU A 139 22.16 7.09 -52.20
CA LEU A 139 21.79 7.05 -53.63
C LEU A 139 21.80 8.45 -54.24
N PHE A 140 21.34 9.44 -53.46
CA PHE A 140 21.08 10.81 -53.88
C PHE A 140 21.35 11.80 -52.74
N TYR A 141 21.88 13.00 -53.05
CA TYR A 141 21.85 14.15 -52.15
C TYR A 141 21.90 15.49 -52.91
N VAL A 142 21.50 16.58 -52.26
CA VAL A 142 21.61 17.96 -52.79
C VAL A 142 22.80 18.68 -52.13
N ASP A 143 23.63 19.40 -52.90
CA ASP A 143 24.76 20.18 -52.36
C ASP A 143 24.36 21.57 -51.80
N SER A 144 25.31 22.42 -51.43
CA SER A 144 25.03 23.79 -50.92
C SER A 144 24.61 24.81 -51.99
N ASP A 145 24.74 24.43 -53.27
CA ASP A 145 24.45 25.26 -54.42
C ASP A 145 23.14 24.81 -55.11
N GLY A 146 22.44 23.81 -54.54
CA GLY A 146 21.19 23.25 -55.03
C GLY A 146 21.32 22.14 -56.06
N TYR A 147 22.55 21.70 -56.40
CA TYR A 147 22.73 20.70 -57.44
C TYR A 147 22.55 19.28 -56.91
N CYS A 148 21.86 18.47 -57.72
CA CYS A 148 21.65 17.05 -57.47
C CYS A 148 22.94 16.26 -57.67
N HIS A 149 23.35 15.46 -56.68
CA HIS A 149 24.39 14.45 -56.79
C HIS A 149 23.79 13.06 -56.59
N TYR A 150 24.22 12.09 -57.38
CA TYR A 150 23.82 10.69 -57.24
C TYR A 150 25.03 9.76 -57.31
N ASN A 151 24.95 8.60 -56.66
CA ASN A 151 26.07 7.67 -56.55
C ASN A 151 25.90 6.47 -57.49
N ASN A 152 26.96 6.12 -58.22
CA ASN A 152 26.99 5.05 -59.22
C ASN A 152 28.24 4.19 -59.01
N ASN A 153 28.08 2.98 -58.47
CA ASN A 153 29.16 2.04 -58.10
C ASN A 153 30.33 2.73 -57.35
N GLY A 154 29.99 3.52 -56.33
CA GLY A 154 30.96 4.28 -55.51
C GLY A 154 31.46 5.58 -56.12
N THR A 155 31.05 5.92 -57.35
CA THR A 155 31.39 7.19 -58.01
C THR A 155 30.22 8.17 -57.91
N THR A 156 30.38 9.24 -57.13
CA THR A 156 29.39 10.32 -57.05
C THR A 156 29.45 11.19 -58.31
N THR A 157 28.30 11.41 -58.94
CA THR A 157 28.13 12.19 -60.17
C THR A 157 27.13 13.32 -59.93
N ARG A 158 27.49 14.53 -60.33
CA ARG A 158 26.60 15.71 -60.31
C ARG A 158 25.71 15.69 -61.56
N SER A 159 24.41 15.90 -61.36
CA SER A 159 23.44 16.15 -62.43
C SER A 159 23.38 17.64 -62.77
N ASP A 160 22.91 17.97 -63.97
CA ASP A 160 22.62 19.34 -64.38
C ASP A 160 21.29 19.87 -63.78
N PHE A 161 20.49 19.00 -63.17
CA PHE A 161 19.26 19.40 -62.45
C PHE A 161 19.58 20.09 -61.11
N VAL A 162 18.84 21.16 -60.84
CA VAL A 162 18.97 21.99 -59.62
C VAL A 162 17.64 21.95 -58.88
N VAL A 163 17.69 21.59 -57.60
CA VAL A 163 16.57 21.71 -56.66
C VAL A 163 16.45 23.18 -56.25
N GLU A 164 15.28 23.76 -56.41
CA GLU A 164 15.06 25.18 -56.09
C GLU A 164 15.06 25.38 -54.57
N LYS A 165 15.61 26.51 -54.11
CA LYS A 165 15.62 26.82 -52.66
C LYS A 165 14.21 27.21 -52.20
N GLU A 166 13.90 26.80 -50.97
CA GLU A 166 12.64 27.07 -50.26
C GLU A 166 11.38 26.46 -50.91
N LYS A 167 11.53 25.35 -51.64
CA LYS A 167 10.46 24.65 -52.36
C LYS A 167 10.51 23.13 -52.13
N TRP A 168 9.34 22.49 -52.14
CA TRP A 168 9.21 21.03 -52.17
C TRP A 168 9.32 20.50 -53.61
N HIS A 169 10.12 19.45 -53.79
CA HIS A 169 10.29 18.74 -55.05
C HIS A 169 9.98 17.25 -54.83
N LYS A 170 9.15 16.65 -55.69
CA LYS A 170 8.77 15.24 -55.58
C LYS A 170 9.91 14.38 -56.10
N VAL A 171 10.34 13.38 -55.34
CA VAL A 171 11.39 12.43 -55.70
C VAL A 171 10.81 11.02 -55.81
N GLU A 172 11.07 10.35 -56.93
CA GLU A 172 10.59 9.01 -57.19
C GLU A 172 11.77 8.10 -57.56
N ILE A 173 11.85 6.95 -56.89
CA ILE A 173 12.90 5.95 -57.07
C ILE A 173 12.21 4.67 -57.54
N PHE A 174 12.32 4.38 -58.83
CA PHE A 174 11.88 3.10 -59.39
C PHE A 174 13.02 2.09 -59.35
N TYR A 175 12.75 0.89 -58.82
CA TYR A 175 13.69 -0.22 -58.79
C TYR A 175 13.17 -1.40 -59.61
N ASP A 176 13.90 -1.77 -60.66
CA ASP A 176 13.68 -2.97 -61.47
C ASP A 176 14.46 -4.14 -60.86
N TYR A 177 13.78 -4.98 -60.08
CA TYR A 177 14.37 -6.15 -59.42
C TYR A 177 14.88 -7.18 -60.43
N SER A 178 14.27 -7.25 -61.63
CA SER A 178 14.71 -8.16 -62.69
C SER A 178 16.01 -7.71 -63.40
N ARG A 179 16.49 -6.49 -63.11
CA ARG A 179 17.71 -5.91 -63.71
C ARG A 179 18.65 -5.24 -62.70
N PHE A 180 18.34 -5.32 -61.41
CA PHE A 180 19.05 -4.66 -60.31
C PHE A 180 19.37 -3.17 -60.60
N ARG A 181 18.38 -2.45 -61.14
CA ARG A 181 18.53 -1.07 -61.63
C ARG A 181 17.61 -0.10 -60.92
N PHE A 182 18.19 1.01 -60.46
CA PHE A 182 17.49 2.21 -60.01
C PHE A 182 17.33 3.21 -61.16
N THR A 183 16.13 3.77 -61.29
CA THR A 183 15.85 5.03 -61.98
C THR A 183 15.44 6.06 -60.93
N LEU A 184 16.09 7.23 -60.93
CA LEU A 184 15.72 8.38 -60.09
C LEU A 184 15.05 9.45 -60.95
N THR A 185 13.84 9.87 -60.59
CA THR A 185 13.15 11.06 -61.13
C THR A 185 12.96 12.10 -60.02
N ILE A 186 13.05 13.39 -60.38
CA ILE A 186 12.64 14.52 -59.55
C ILE A 186 11.70 15.39 -60.38
N ASP A 187 10.51 15.67 -59.85
CA ASP A 187 9.38 16.28 -60.57
C ASP A 187 9.13 15.63 -61.96
N GLY A 188 9.19 14.29 -62.01
CA GLY A 188 9.10 13.50 -63.24
C GLY A 188 10.30 13.60 -64.20
N THR A 189 11.28 14.47 -63.93
CA THR A 189 12.51 14.60 -64.72
C THR A 189 13.53 13.54 -64.31
N LYS A 190 13.98 12.70 -65.25
CA LYS A 190 14.92 11.59 -64.96
C LYS A 190 16.33 12.12 -64.71
N ILE A 191 16.79 11.98 -63.46
CA ILE A 191 18.07 12.48 -62.96
C ILE A 191 19.20 11.48 -63.20
N SER A 192 18.93 10.18 -63.04
CA SER A 192 19.92 9.12 -63.22
C SER A 192 19.31 7.76 -63.58
N ASP A 193 20.18 6.87 -64.07
CA ASP A 193 19.86 5.46 -64.32
C ASP A 193 21.09 4.61 -63.92
N TYR A 194 20.94 3.73 -62.94
CA TYR A 194 22.07 3.09 -62.26
C TYR A 194 21.82 1.61 -61.99
N SER A 195 22.69 0.74 -62.52
CA SER A 195 22.74 -0.69 -62.20
C SER A 195 23.74 -0.96 -61.08
N ASN A 196 23.25 -1.38 -59.91
CA ASN A 196 24.09 -1.72 -58.77
C ASN A 196 24.75 -3.09 -58.98
N THR A 197 26.07 -3.19 -58.80
CA THR A 197 26.82 -4.45 -59.01
C THR A 197 27.15 -5.21 -57.72
N TYR A 198 26.73 -4.73 -56.54
CA TYR A 198 26.76 -5.54 -55.31
C TYR A 198 25.61 -6.57 -55.30
N ASN A 199 25.77 -7.66 -54.55
CA ASN A 199 24.94 -8.88 -54.57
C ASN A 199 23.48 -8.70 -54.08
N ALA A 200 22.69 -7.88 -54.77
CA ALA A 200 21.26 -7.69 -54.53
C ALA A 200 20.41 -8.95 -54.81
N SER A 201 21.02 -10.04 -55.30
CA SER A 201 20.43 -11.38 -55.40
C SER A 201 20.55 -12.21 -54.12
N GLN A 202 21.05 -11.64 -53.01
CA GLN A 202 21.18 -12.29 -51.70
C GLN A 202 20.61 -11.48 -50.53
N ALA A 203 20.15 -10.25 -50.76
CA ALA A 203 19.52 -9.42 -49.73
C ALA A 203 18.04 -9.78 -49.61
N SER A 204 17.59 -10.12 -48.40
CA SER A 204 16.21 -10.52 -48.11
C SER A 204 15.27 -9.31 -47.96
N GLN A 205 15.86 -8.16 -47.59
CA GLN A 205 15.15 -6.94 -47.22
C GLN A 205 15.91 -5.70 -47.73
N LEU A 206 15.15 -4.70 -48.19
CA LEU A 206 15.68 -3.42 -48.68
C LEU A 206 14.96 -2.26 -47.97
N TRP A 207 15.75 -1.29 -47.49
CA TRP A 207 15.28 -0.15 -46.71
C TRP A 207 15.64 1.16 -47.42
N PHE A 208 14.72 2.13 -47.41
CA PHE A 208 15.00 3.51 -47.84
C PHE A 208 14.78 4.46 -46.68
N GLY A 209 15.80 5.27 -46.38
CA GLY A 209 15.76 6.30 -45.34
C GLY A 209 16.23 7.64 -45.88
N VAL A 210 15.41 8.67 -45.70
CA VAL A 210 15.79 10.06 -45.96
C VAL A 210 16.56 10.59 -44.75
N SER A 211 17.66 11.31 -45.00
CA SER A 211 18.49 11.97 -43.98
C SER A 211 18.91 13.37 -44.43
N SER A 212 19.55 14.14 -43.56
CA SER A 212 20.22 15.39 -43.94
C SER A 212 21.67 15.40 -43.46
N TYR A 213 22.60 15.73 -44.37
CA TYR A 213 24.02 15.82 -44.03
C TYR A 213 24.37 17.24 -43.56
N SER A 214 24.33 17.41 -42.24
CA SER A 214 24.58 18.63 -41.46
C SER A 214 23.52 19.75 -41.59
N GLY A 215 23.26 20.43 -40.46
CA GLY A 215 22.30 21.53 -40.35
C GLY A 215 20.96 21.15 -39.69
N LYS A 216 20.33 22.09 -38.97
CA LYS A 216 18.99 21.93 -38.37
C LYS A 216 17.86 22.17 -39.40
N GLY A 217 17.92 21.50 -40.54
CA GLY A 217 16.87 21.59 -41.57
C GLY A 217 15.68 20.68 -41.27
N LYS A 218 14.49 21.07 -41.71
CA LYS A 218 13.30 20.20 -41.66
C LYS A 218 13.31 19.22 -42.84
N VAL A 219 13.11 17.95 -42.55
CA VAL A 219 12.58 16.95 -43.50
C VAL A 219 11.22 16.53 -42.96
N ALA A 220 10.21 16.49 -43.82
CA ALA A 220 8.87 16.02 -43.47
C ALA A 220 8.58 14.72 -44.22
N TYR A 221 7.72 13.89 -43.63
CA TYR A 221 7.15 12.69 -44.25
C TYR A 221 5.65 12.92 -44.37
N ASP A 222 5.16 13.01 -45.60
CA ASP A 222 3.72 12.98 -45.89
C ASP A 222 3.24 11.51 -45.99
N ASP A 223 1.94 11.30 -45.75
CA ASP A 223 1.34 10.02 -45.37
C ASP A 223 1.64 8.79 -46.22
N PHE A 224 1.72 7.63 -45.55
CA PHE A 224 1.78 6.33 -46.23
C PHE A 224 0.40 5.76 -46.61
N LEU A 225 -0.41 6.56 -47.32
CA LEU A 225 -1.74 6.20 -47.79
C LEU A 225 -1.72 5.12 -48.89
N GLY A 226 -1.87 3.86 -48.48
CA GLY A 226 -2.00 2.68 -49.36
C GLY A 226 -3.37 2.55 -50.03
N TYR A 227 -3.71 3.47 -50.94
CA TYR A 227 -5.00 3.49 -51.65
C TYR A 227 -5.34 2.19 -52.41
N TYR A 228 -6.50 1.60 -52.11
CA TYR A 228 -7.30 0.94 -53.15
C TYR A 228 -7.97 2.03 -53.99
N LYS A 229 -7.67 2.11 -55.28
CA LYS A 229 -7.95 3.32 -56.09
C LYS A 229 -9.42 3.49 -56.48
N GLY A 230 -10.04 4.55 -55.95
CA GLY A 230 -11.16 5.29 -56.56
C GLY A 230 -10.86 6.79 -56.45
N TYR A 231 -10.76 7.51 -57.58
CA TYR A 231 -10.56 8.97 -57.62
C TYR A 231 -11.82 9.70 -57.10
N VAL A 232 -11.78 10.92 -56.56
CA VAL A 232 -10.92 12.10 -56.85
C VAL A 232 -10.47 12.79 -55.54
N PRO A 233 -9.25 13.36 -55.45
CA PRO A 233 -8.80 14.10 -54.26
C PRO A 233 -9.35 15.54 -54.17
N PRO A 234 -9.62 16.08 -52.96
CA PRO A 234 -9.85 17.50 -52.74
C PRO A 234 -8.52 18.27 -52.60
N GLU A 235 -8.49 19.53 -53.07
CA GLU A 235 -7.38 20.46 -52.85
C GLU A 235 -7.46 21.09 -51.43
N GLU A 236 -6.30 21.49 -50.89
CA GLU A 236 -6.10 21.74 -49.44
C GLU A 236 -6.92 22.92 -48.84
N ASP A 237 -7.46 23.82 -49.65
CA ASP A 237 -8.19 25.04 -49.23
C ASP A 237 -9.58 24.79 -48.57
N ASN A 238 -10.02 23.54 -48.38
CA ASN A 238 -11.39 23.24 -47.90
C ASN A 238 -11.51 22.73 -46.45
N VAL A 239 -10.44 22.29 -45.77
CA VAL A 239 -10.59 21.63 -44.45
C VAL A 239 -10.95 22.62 -43.33
N GLU A 240 -10.26 23.77 -43.23
CA GLU A 240 -10.64 24.83 -42.27
C GLU A 240 -12.03 25.42 -42.56
N LYS A 241 -12.52 25.27 -43.79
CA LYS A 241 -13.83 25.77 -44.19
C LYS A 241 -14.96 24.81 -43.79
N LEU A 242 -14.72 23.50 -43.82
CA LEU A 242 -15.73 22.47 -43.52
C LEU A 242 -16.26 22.55 -42.08
N LEU A 243 -15.43 22.99 -41.13
CA LEU A 243 -15.81 23.17 -39.72
C LEU A 243 -16.46 24.54 -39.42
N SER A 244 -16.50 25.46 -40.38
CA SER A 244 -16.99 26.84 -40.16
C SER A 244 -18.50 27.03 -40.38
N ASP A 245 -19.17 26.10 -41.07
CA ASP A 245 -20.57 26.22 -41.51
C ASP A 245 -21.58 25.34 -40.72
N ILE A 246 -21.25 24.95 -39.46
CA ILE A 246 -22.21 24.27 -38.57
C ILE A 246 -23.33 25.23 -38.14
N CYS A 247 -24.44 25.20 -38.87
CA CYS A 247 -25.55 26.14 -38.69
C CYS A 247 -26.51 25.70 -37.57
N ILE A 248 -26.18 26.03 -36.31
CA ILE A 248 -27.09 25.82 -35.16
C ILE A 248 -28.28 26.78 -35.27
N LEU A 249 -29.45 26.24 -35.66
CA LEU A 249 -30.71 26.98 -35.78
C LEU A 249 -31.76 26.48 -34.79
N THR A 250 -31.75 27.04 -33.57
CA THR A 250 -32.81 26.81 -32.58
C THR A 250 -33.97 27.79 -32.77
N SER A 251 -35.07 27.31 -33.35
CA SER A 251 -36.34 28.06 -33.43
C SER A 251 -37.30 27.66 -32.31
N LYS A 252 -37.58 28.58 -31.38
CA LYS A 252 -38.67 28.42 -30.40
C LYS A 252 -40.03 28.61 -31.07
N ASP A 253 -40.62 27.52 -31.54
CA ASP A 253 -42.08 27.31 -31.64
C ASP A 253 -42.36 25.83 -31.34
N GLY A 254 -43.15 25.56 -30.30
CA GLY A 254 -43.33 24.20 -29.77
C GLY A 254 -44.00 23.24 -30.76
N ASP A 255 -43.57 21.97 -30.73
CA ASP A 255 -44.00 20.84 -31.57
C ASP A 255 -43.37 20.70 -33.00
N LYS A 256 -42.55 21.64 -33.51
CA LYS A 256 -41.92 21.52 -34.85
C LYS A 256 -40.46 22.00 -34.94
N ALA A 257 -39.62 21.21 -35.59
CA ALA A 257 -38.28 21.62 -36.05
C ALA A 257 -38.27 21.88 -37.57
N ILE A 258 -37.69 23.01 -38.01
CA ILE A 258 -37.63 23.40 -39.43
C ILE A 258 -36.18 23.68 -39.85
N VAL A 259 -35.63 22.82 -40.71
CA VAL A 259 -34.26 22.96 -41.23
C VAL A 259 -34.26 23.66 -42.60
N LYS A 260 -33.51 24.75 -42.73
CA LYS A 260 -33.35 25.53 -43.96
C LYS A 260 -31.88 25.68 -44.33
N ALA A 261 -31.43 24.86 -45.28
CA ALA A 261 -30.09 24.94 -45.87
C ALA A 261 -30.01 26.05 -46.93
N LYS A 262 -28.78 26.49 -47.25
CA LYS A 262 -28.51 27.50 -48.29
C LYS A 262 -27.30 27.09 -49.11
N GLU A 263 -27.55 26.57 -50.32
CA GLU A 263 -26.60 26.26 -51.40
C GLU A 263 -25.22 25.68 -50.98
N PHE A 264 -25.13 24.36 -50.91
CA PHE A 264 -23.87 23.62 -50.75
C PHE A 264 -23.37 23.02 -52.08
N PRO A 265 -22.05 22.78 -52.25
CA PRO A 265 -21.52 21.99 -53.36
C PRO A 265 -22.00 20.53 -53.31
N GLN A 266 -22.02 19.85 -54.46
CA GLN A 266 -22.20 18.39 -54.49
C GLN A 266 -21.01 17.70 -53.80
N SER A 267 -21.27 16.56 -53.16
CA SER A 267 -20.36 15.74 -52.34
C SER A 267 -20.10 16.17 -50.88
N SER A 268 -21.05 16.83 -50.21
CA SER A 268 -21.06 17.00 -48.75
C SER A 268 -22.17 16.18 -48.07
N TYR A 269 -21.84 15.48 -46.98
CA TYR A 269 -22.84 14.86 -46.09
C TYR A 269 -23.39 15.90 -45.11
N LEU A 270 -24.70 15.90 -44.87
CA LEU A 270 -25.28 16.75 -43.82
C LEU A 270 -25.60 15.91 -42.57
N VAL A 271 -25.09 16.35 -41.43
CA VAL A 271 -25.48 15.88 -40.10
C VAL A 271 -26.18 17.03 -39.40
N ALA A 272 -27.45 16.85 -39.04
CA ALA A 272 -28.22 17.83 -38.28
C ALA A 272 -28.48 17.28 -36.86
N ILE A 273 -28.07 18.04 -35.85
CA ILE A 273 -28.29 17.72 -34.44
C ILE A 273 -29.34 18.68 -33.89
N ALA A 274 -30.44 18.14 -33.37
CA ALA A 274 -31.43 18.89 -32.61
C ALA A 274 -31.34 18.49 -31.14
N SER A 275 -31.42 19.49 -30.24
CA SER A 275 -31.59 19.28 -28.79
C SER A 275 -32.97 19.78 -28.41
N TYR A 276 -33.72 18.98 -27.65
CA TYR A 276 -35.11 19.28 -27.30
C TYR A 276 -35.44 19.02 -25.82
N ASP A 277 -36.43 19.75 -25.32
CA ASP A 277 -36.84 19.82 -23.91
C ASP A 277 -38.01 18.85 -23.63
N GLY A 278 -37.67 17.60 -23.29
CA GLY A 278 -38.48 16.73 -22.43
C GLY A 278 -39.82 16.19 -22.96
N ASN A 279 -40.13 16.26 -24.27
CA ASN A 279 -41.35 15.67 -24.85
C ASN A 279 -41.09 15.04 -26.24
N GLU A 280 -41.95 14.13 -26.70
CA GLU A 280 -41.85 13.53 -28.05
C GLU A 280 -41.89 14.58 -29.17
N LEU A 281 -40.90 14.54 -30.05
CA LEU A 281 -40.82 15.40 -31.24
C LEU A 281 -41.62 14.78 -32.40
N LYS A 282 -42.69 15.45 -32.83
CA LYS A 282 -43.73 14.82 -33.66
C LYS A 282 -43.55 14.98 -35.17
N GLU A 283 -42.85 16.02 -35.63
CA GLU A 283 -42.71 16.31 -37.06
C GLU A 283 -41.45 17.15 -37.35
N VAL A 284 -40.70 16.77 -38.39
CA VAL A 284 -39.52 17.48 -38.88
C VAL A 284 -39.78 17.92 -40.32
N GLU A 285 -39.73 19.22 -40.60
CA GLU A 285 -39.91 19.75 -41.96
C GLU A 285 -38.58 20.28 -42.52
N THR A 286 -38.09 19.64 -43.59
CA THR A 286 -36.91 20.09 -44.36
C THR A 286 -37.35 20.92 -45.56
N HIS A 287 -36.64 22.02 -45.82
CA HIS A 287 -36.80 22.83 -47.04
C HIS A 287 -35.44 23.03 -47.70
N ILE A 288 -35.21 22.32 -48.82
CA ILE A 288 -33.96 22.29 -49.57
C ILE A 288 -34.21 22.91 -50.96
N SER A 289 -33.27 23.75 -51.44
CA SER A 289 -33.42 24.54 -52.67
C SER A 289 -32.52 24.09 -53.84
N ASN A 290 -32.21 22.79 -53.94
CA ASN A 290 -31.83 22.08 -55.16
C ASN A 290 -32.04 20.57 -54.94
N LYS A 291 -32.07 19.77 -56.01
CA LYS A 291 -32.80 18.49 -56.00
C LYS A 291 -31.98 17.22 -56.28
N ASP A 292 -30.66 17.32 -56.37
CA ASP A 292 -29.82 16.28 -56.98
C ASP A 292 -28.77 15.72 -56.00
N ASP A 293 -29.00 14.47 -55.57
CA ASP A 293 -28.03 13.46 -55.11
C ASP A 293 -27.07 13.79 -53.94
N ALA A 294 -27.60 13.79 -52.71
CA ALA A 294 -26.81 13.57 -51.48
C ALA A 294 -27.62 12.80 -50.41
N PRO A 295 -27.07 11.76 -49.75
CA PRO A 295 -27.73 11.07 -48.65
C PRO A 295 -27.70 11.90 -47.36
N PHE A 296 -28.74 11.76 -46.53
CA PHE A 296 -28.99 12.59 -45.35
C PHE A 296 -29.03 11.73 -44.08
N ILE A 297 -28.39 12.17 -42.99
CA ILE A 297 -28.42 11.48 -41.69
C ILE A 297 -28.93 12.44 -40.62
N GLY A 298 -30.08 12.12 -40.04
CA GLY A 298 -30.62 12.80 -38.86
C GLY A 298 -30.37 11.99 -37.60
N VAL A 299 -30.04 12.67 -36.50
CA VAL A 299 -29.92 12.08 -35.16
C VAL A 299 -30.90 12.80 -34.24
N ASP A 300 -31.77 12.04 -33.58
CA ASP A 300 -32.66 12.53 -32.53
C ASP A 300 -32.07 12.20 -31.15
N ILE A 301 -32.25 13.09 -30.17
CA ILE A 301 -31.66 13.00 -28.83
C ILE A 301 -32.74 13.38 -27.81
N GLY A 302 -33.47 12.36 -27.36
CA GLY A 302 -34.39 12.45 -26.22
C GLY A 302 -33.68 12.27 -24.88
N ALA A 303 -34.29 12.76 -23.80
CA ALA A 303 -33.81 12.59 -22.43
C ALA A 303 -34.18 11.21 -21.84
N ASP A 304 -33.76 10.16 -22.54
CA ASP A 304 -33.57 8.77 -22.07
C ASP A 304 -32.83 8.04 -23.21
N LEU A 305 -31.69 7.38 -22.92
CA LEU A 305 -30.70 7.00 -23.93
C LEU A 305 -31.13 5.81 -24.82
N CYS A 306 -31.95 6.09 -25.83
CA CYS A 306 -32.33 5.18 -26.91
C CYS A 306 -32.09 5.83 -28.28
N TYR A 307 -30.98 5.46 -28.94
CA TYR A 307 -30.66 5.96 -30.28
C TYR A 307 -31.56 5.37 -31.36
N LYS A 308 -32.04 6.20 -32.28
CA LYS A 308 -32.87 5.77 -33.43
C LYS A 308 -32.40 6.44 -34.72
N VAL A 309 -31.60 5.71 -35.51
CA VAL A 309 -31.04 6.19 -36.78
C VAL A 309 -32.00 5.87 -37.91
N PHE A 310 -32.39 6.88 -38.68
CA PHE A 310 -33.25 6.72 -39.86
C PHE A 310 -32.45 6.98 -41.14
N ALA A 311 -32.32 5.96 -41.99
CA ALA A 311 -31.87 6.13 -43.37
C ALA A 311 -33.07 6.44 -44.27
N TRP A 312 -32.90 7.36 -45.22
CA TRP A 312 -33.94 7.77 -46.17
C TRP A 312 -33.45 7.59 -47.60
N ASP A 313 -34.36 7.17 -48.48
CA ASP A 313 -34.09 7.07 -49.92
C ASP A 313 -34.03 8.48 -50.55
N SER A 314 -32.94 8.76 -51.28
CA SER A 314 -32.65 10.11 -51.80
C SER A 314 -33.44 10.51 -53.03
N GLU A 315 -34.01 9.56 -53.80
CA GLU A 315 -34.87 9.89 -54.96
C GLU A 315 -36.32 10.14 -54.54
N THR A 316 -36.80 9.37 -53.54
CA THR A 316 -38.23 9.27 -53.19
C THR A 316 -38.62 9.98 -51.90
N LEU A 317 -37.67 10.29 -51.01
CA LEU A 317 -37.92 10.82 -49.67
C LEU A 317 -38.88 9.95 -48.84
N THR A 318 -38.74 8.62 -48.93
CA THR A 318 -39.36 7.69 -47.98
C THR A 318 -38.30 7.06 -47.06
N PRO A 319 -38.62 6.77 -45.78
CA PRO A 319 -37.74 6.01 -44.90
C PRO A 319 -37.42 4.63 -45.49
N LEU A 320 -36.17 4.20 -45.38
CA LEU A 320 -35.78 2.82 -45.64
C LEU A 320 -36.22 1.96 -44.45
N ASP A 321 -36.89 0.84 -44.72
CA ASP A 321 -37.61 0.02 -43.73
C ASP A 321 -36.67 -0.89 -42.89
N THR A 322 -35.53 -0.34 -42.49
CA THR A 322 -34.47 -0.98 -41.69
C THR A 322 -34.26 -0.20 -40.40
N SER A 323 -35.28 -0.18 -39.53
CA SER A 323 -35.19 0.45 -38.21
C SER A 323 -34.31 -0.38 -37.27
N MET A 324 -33.02 -0.05 -37.16
CA MET A 324 -32.22 -0.49 -36.02
C MET A 324 -32.72 0.24 -34.77
N THR A 325 -33.40 -0.52 -33.90
CA THR A 325 -33.84 -0.07 -32.59
C THR A 325 -32.97 -0.75 -31.55
N PHE A 326 -32.22 0.03 -30.78
CA PHE A 326 -31.57 -0.46 -29.57
C PHE A 326 -32.62 -0.45 -28.45
N GLU A 327 -33.15 -1.62 -28.10
CA GLU A 327 -34.04 -1.75 -26.93
C GLU A 327 -33.21 -1.96 -25.66
N ASN A 328 -33.34 -1.03 -24.71
CA ASN A 328 -32.75 -1.17 -23.37
C ASN A 328 -33.66 -2.09 -22.52
N SER A 329 -33.23 -3.33 -22.29
CA SER A 329 -34.09 -4.39 -21.75
C SER A 329 -34.12 -4.45 -20.22
N SER A 330 -34.97 -3.63 -19.60
CA SER A 330 -35.22 -3.69 -18.15
C SER A 330 -35.98 -4.97 -17.73
N PHE A 331 -35.35 -5.79 -16.87
CA PHE A 331 -35.95 -6.83 -16.01
C PHE A 331 -37.24 -7.53 -16.48
N ALA A 332 -37.07 -8.65 -17.20
CA ALA A 332 -38.03 -9.75 -17.20
C ALA A 332 -37.28 -11.08 -17.02
N THR A 333 -37.68 -11.89 -16.04
CA THR A 333 -36.92 -13.06 -15.59
C THR A 333 -36.87 -14.19 -16.62
N LYS A 334 -35.81 -14.18 -17.45
CA LYS A 334 -35.26 -15.37 -18.09
C LYS A 334 -33.74 -15.39 -17.96
N GLN A 335 -33.28 -16.43 -17.28
CA GLN A 335 -31.88 -16.76 -17.06
C GLN A 335 -31.15 -16.92 -18.41
N ARG A 336 -30.41 -15.89 -18.83
CA ARG A 336 -29.20 -16.05 -19.63
C ARG A 336 -28.04 -16.07 -18.65
N ILE A 337 -27.18 -17.07 -18.78
CA ILE A 337 -25.89 -17.10 -18.09
C ILE A 337 -25.00 -16.13 -18.87
N GLY A 338 -24.51 -15.07 -18.21
CA GLY A 338 -23.44 -14.24 -18.74
C GLY A 338 -22.12 -14.99 -18.60
N THR A 339 -21.25 -14.92 -19.59
CA THR A 339 -19.88 -15.47 -19.51
C THR A 339 -19.00 -14.39 -18.91
N TYR A 340 -18.82 -14.40 -17.59
CA TYR A 340 -17.89 -13.50 -16.92
C TYR A 340 -16.44 -13.89 -17.27
N VAL A 341 -15.63 -12.91 -17.68
CA VAL A 341 -14.23 -13.11 -18.09
C VAL A 341 -13.33 -12.51 -17.01
N MET A 342 -12.76 -13.36 -16.15
CA MET A 342 -11.84 -12.93 -15.09
C MET A 342 -10.47 -12.54 -15.63
N MET A 343 -10.05 -13.15 -16.74
CA MET A 343 -8.72 -12.94 -17.29
C MET A 343 -8.66 -13.21 -18.79
N ASN A 344 -7.94 -12.38 -19.53
CA ASN A 344 -7.58 -12.57 -20.93
C ASN A 344 -6.18 -11.98 -21.18
N ALA A 345 -5.24 -12.79 -21.67
CA ALA A 345 -3.87 -12.38 -21.99
C ALA A 345 -3.40 -13.06 -23.28
N ASP A 346 -3.23 -12.25 -24.34
CA ASP A 346 -2.79 -12.65 -25.68
C ASP A 346 -1.28 -12.47 -25.92
N PHE A 347 -0.57 -11.94 -24.90
CA PHE A 347 0.85 -11.60 -24.94
C PHE A 347 1.31 -10.82 -26.19
N GLU A 348 0.43 -10.04 -26.85
CA GLU A 348 0.75 -9.28 -28.07
C GLU A 348 1.08 -7.81 -27.83
N GLU A 349 0.36 -7.11 -26.94
CA GLU A 349 0.74 -5.75 -26.53
C GLU A 349 0.63 -5.47 -25.02
N ASN A 350 -0.13 -6.25 -24.25
CA ASN A 350 -0.31 -6.08 -22.80
C ASN A 350 -0.20 -7.41 -22.03
N ASN A 351 -0.06 -7.34 -20.70
CA ASN A 351 -0.12 -8.50 -19.82
C ASN A 351 -0.66 -8.14 -18.41
N PRO A 352 -1.74 -8.77 -17.92
CA PRO A 352 -2.23 -8.63 -16.55
C PRO A 352 -1.66 -9.67 -15.56
N LEU A 353 -0.76 -10.57 -15.97
CA LEU A 353 -0.18 -11.59 -15.09
C LEU A 353 0.99 -11.06 -14.25
N ASN A 354 0.84 -11.13 -12.93
CA ASN A 354 1.95 -11.14 -11.99
C ASN A 354 2.75 -12.45 -12.15
N LEU A 355 4.03 -12.37 -12.51
CA LEU A 355 4.89 -13.51 -12.81
C LEU A 355 6.10 -13.55 -11.86
N TYR A 356 6.22 -14.63 -11.09
CA TYR A 356 7.32 -14.87 -10.16
C TYR A 356 8.19 -16.04 -10.61
N HIS A 357 9.50 -16.00 -10.32
CA HIS A 357 10.40 -17.13 -10.53
C HIS A 357 11.59 -17.12 -9.54
N ASN A 358 12.12 -18.31 -9.25
CA ASN A 358 13.28 -18.49 -8.37
C ASN A 358 14.55 -18.90 -9.16
N TYR A 359 15.70 -18.77 -8.49
CA TYR A 359 16.99 -19.39 -8.84
C TYR A 359 17.53 -19.15 -10.26
N GLY A 360 17.20 -18.01 -10.89
CA GLY A 360 17.82 -17.60 -12.16
C GLY A 360 17.48 -18.49 -13.36
N ASN A 361 16.24 -19.00 -13.40
CA ASN A 361 15.63 -19.51 -14.64
C ASN A 361 15.02 -18.36 -15.45
N ILE A 362 14.72 -18.59 -16.74
CA ILE A 362 14.17 -17.56 -17.63
C ILE A 362 12.65 -17.72 -17.74
N ILE A 363 11.93 -16.64 -17.41
CA ILE A 363 10.62 -16.32 -17.98
C ILE A 363 10.81 -15.00 -18.74
N GLU A 364 10.50 -14.96 -20.03
CA GLU A 364 10.49 -13.70 -20.78
C GLU A 364 9.47 -13.72 -21.91
N ARG A 365 9.06 -12.52 -22.35
CA ARG A 365 8.18 -12.36 -23.50
C ARG A 365 9.01 -12.39 -24.78
N ARG A 366 8.69 -13.30 -25.71
CA ARG A 366 9.35 -13.43 -27.01
C ARG A 366 8.33 -13.23 -28.14
N LYS A 367 8.82 -13.21 -29.38
CA LYS A 367 8.01 -13.56 -30.54
C LYS A 367 8.40 -14.96 -31.04
N ASP A 368 7.40 -15.73 -31.47
CA ASP A 368 7.56 -17.11 -31.92
C ASP A 368 8.02 -17.21 -33.39
N SER A 369 7.94 -18.41 -33.99
CA SER A 369 8.34 -18.66 -35.38
C SER A 369 7.55 -17.87 -36.42
N ASP A 370 6.29 -17.58 -36.14
CA ASP A 370 5.35 -16.93 -37.05
C ASP A 370 5.21 -15.43 -36.75
N GLY A 371 5.80 -15.00 -35.64
CA GLY A 371 5.89 -13.61 -35.21
C GLY A 371 4.88 -13.26 -34.12
N ASN A 372 4.18 -14.24 -33.54
CA ASN A 372 3.21 -14.02 -32.48
C ASN A 372 3.92 -13.74 -31.15
N GLY A 373 3.41 -12.82 -30.34
CA GLY A 373 3.91 -12.52 -29.01
C GLY A 373 3.54 -13.62 -28.02
N VAL A 374 4.52 -14.21 -27.32
CA VAL A 374 4.31 -15.39 -26.47
C VAL A 374 5.13 -15.32 -25.19
N MET A 375 4.66 -15.99 -24.13
CA MET A 375 5.47 -16.21 -22.94
C MET A 375 6.40 -17.41 -23.16
N TYR A 376 7.70 -17.20 -22.99
CA TYR A 376 8.73 -18.23 -23.12
C TYR A 376 9.29 -18.60 -21.75
N VAL A 377 9.41 -19.91 -21.49
CA VAL A 377 9.89 -20.47 -20.22
C VAL A 377 11.03 -21.44 -20.48
N LYS A 378 12.16 -21.24 -19.78
CA LYS A 378 13.36 -22.10 -19.90
C LYS A 378 14.07 -22.27 -18.56
N ARG A 379 14.47 -23.51 -18.24
CA ARG A 379 15.35 -23.81 -17.09
C ARG A 379 16.82 -23.60 -17.47
N GLU A 380 17.56 -22.85 -16.65
CA GLU A 380 19.01 -22.65 -16.81
C GLU A 380 19.83 -23.10 -15.59
N ASN A 381 19.20 -23.24 -14.41
CA ASN A 381 19.85 -23.70 -13.18
C ASN A 381 19.14 -24.91 -12.55
N THR A 382 19.82 -25.59 -11.62
CA THR A 382 19.24 -26.69 -10.83
C THR A 382 18.24 -26.16 -9.81
N GLY A 383 16.96 -26.47 -10.01
CA GLY A 383 15.87 -26.14 -9.10
C GLY A 383 14.51 -26.32 -9.79
N ASP A 384 13.44 -26.36 -8.99
CA ASP A 384 12.08 -26.37 -9.52
C ASP A 384 11.69 -25.01 -10.10
N PHE A 385 10.84 -25.06 -11.13
CA PHE A 385 10.16 -23.90 -11.68
C PHE A 385 8.80 -23.70 -10.99
N HIS A 386 8.38 -22.46 -10.76
CA HIS A 386 7.10 -22.11 -10.14
C HIS A 386 6.53 -20.83 -10.77
N MET A 387 6.05 -20.88 -12.02
CA MET A 387 5.14 -19.83 -12.48
C MET A 387 3.82 -19.94 -11.71
N THR A 388 3.46 -18.88 -11.00
CA THR A 388 2.11 -18.65 -10.48
C THR A 388 1.41 -17.64 -11.37
N ALA A 389 0.16 -17.92 -11.71
CA ALA A 389 -0.74 -16.98 -12.38
C ALA A 389 -2.00 -16.89 -11.52
N THR A 390 -2.36 -15.66 -11.11
CA THR A 390 -3.49 -15.39 -10.23
C THR A 390 -4.45 -14.41 -10.91
N ALA A 391 -5.62 -14.93 -11.30
CA ALA A 391 -6.81 -14.13 -11.55
C ALA A 391 -7.56 -13.90 -10.22
N ILE A 392 -8.41 -12.88 -10.15
CA ILE A 392 -9.33 -12.70 -9.02
C ILE A 392 -10.34 -13.87 -9.04
N GLU A 393 -10.62 -14.47 -7.88
CA GLU A 393 -11.25 -15.80 -7.83
C GLU A 393 -12.78 -15.78 -8.04
N PRO A 394 -13.33 -16.69 -8.88
CA PRO A 394 -14.77 -16.79 -9.12
C PRO A 394 -15.46 -17.60 -8.02
N TYR A 395 -16.10 -16.92 -7.07
CA TYR A 395 -16.60 -17.57 -5.85
C TYR A 395 -18.05 -18.10 -5.90
N ASP A 396 -18.84 -17.76 -6.92
CA ASP A 396 -20.19 -18.31 -7.14
C ASP A 396 -20.32 -19.17 -8.42
N SER A 397 -19.25 -19.29 -9.22
CA SER A 397 -19.29 -20.10 -10.44
C SER A 397 -19.37 -21.59 -10.10
N GLU A 398 -20.44 -22.27 -10.53
CA GLU A 398 -20.50 -23.74 -10.48
C GLU A 398 -19.48 -24.36 -11.46
N PHE A 399 -19.07 -23.62 -12.51
CA PHE A 399 -18.09 -24.04 -13.50
C PHE A 399 -17.13 -22.90 -13.88
N THR A 400 -15.83 -23.13 -13.68
CA THR A 400 -14.74 -22.23 -14.13
C THR A 400 -13.96 -22.87 -15.27
N VAL A 401 -13.72 -22.15 -16.36
CA VAL A 401 -12.81 -22.56 -17.44
C VAL A 401 -11.46 -21.89 -17.27
N TYR A 402 -10.40 -22.68 -17.25
CA TYR A 402 -9.02 -22.23 -17.50
C TYR A 402 -8.62 -22.68 -18.89
N GLU A 403 -8.10 -21.78 -19.70
CA GLU A 403 -7.78 -22.04 -21.10
C GLU A 403 -6.48 -21.36 -21.50
N PHE A 404 -5.64 -22.06 -22.27
CA PHE A 404 -4.43 -21.49 -22.84
C PHE A 404 -3.95 -22.31 -24.05
N GLU A 405 -3.10 -21.71 -24.86
CA GLU A 405 -2.33 -22.39 -25.88
C GLU A 405 -0.91 -22.63 -25.35
N PHE A 406 -0.35 -23.81 -25.62
CA PHE A 406 1.01 -24.14 -25.21
C PHE A 406 1.76 -24.93 -26.28
N LYS A 407 3.09 -24.83 -26.24
CA LYS A 407 4.00 -25.49 -27.18
C LYS A 407 5.18 -26.08 -26.42
N ILE A 408 5.37 -27.39 -26.56
CA ILE A 408 6.49 -28.12 -25.94
C ILE A 408 7.72 -27.99 -26.84
N ILE A 409 8.84 -27.47 -26.33
CA ILE A 409 10.06 -27.32 -27.14
C ILE A 409 11.02 -28.50 -26.91
N ASP A 410 11.33 -28.85 -25.65
CA ASP A 410 12.16 -30.03 -25.33
C ASP A 410 11.32 -31.25 -24.91
N GLU A 411 11.64 -32.43 -25.46
CA GLU A 411 10.89 -33.68 -25.28
C GLU A 411 10.86 -34.23 -23.84
N LYS A 412 11.77 -33.79 -22.97
CA LYS A 412 11.81 -34.19 -21.55
C LYS A 412 10.90 -33.36 -20.65
N SER A 413 10.36 -32.25 -21.17
CA SER A 413 9.66 -31.24 -20.38
C SER A 413 8.27 -31.71 -19.92
N VAL A 414 7.95 -31.46 -18.65
CA VAL A 414 6.63 -31.77 -18.04
C VAL A 414 6.05 -30.51 -17.40
N PHE A 415 4.97 -29.99 -17.95
CA PHE A 415 4.21 -28.89 -17.39
C PHE A 415 3.13 -29.47 -16.47
N ASN A 416 3.16 -29.14 -15.18
CA ASN A 416 2.09 -29.50 -14.26
C ASN A 416 1.12 -28.32 -14.08
N PHE A 417 -0.17 -28.57 -14.32
CA PHE A 417 -1.24 -27.68 -13.89
C PHE A 417 -1.69 -28.13 -12.50
N VAL A 418 -1.44 -27.28 -11.50
CA VAL A 418 -1.77 -27.52 -10.10
C VAL A 418 -2.89 -26.56 -9.69
N LEU A 419 -3.75 -27.02 -8.79
CA LEU A 419 -4.78 -26.25 -8.10
C LEU A 419 -4.43 -26.21 -6.61
N LYS A 420 -4.85 -25.15 -5.92
CA LYS A 420 -4.66 -24.95 -4.48
C LYS A 420 -6.02 -24.75 -3.79
N ASP A 421 -6.16 -25.04 -2.50
CA ASP A 421 -7.32 -24.60 -1.70
C ASP A 421 -6.97 -23.40 -0.79
N GLU A 422 -7.98 -22.76 -0.22
CA GLU A 422 -7.82 -21.58 0.65
C GLU A 422 -6.91 -21.83 1.87
N TYR A 423 -6.85 -23.07 2.37
CA TYR A 423 -5.95 -23.51 3.46
C TYR A 423 -4.53 -23.84 2.98
N GLY A 424 -4.33 -23.84 1.66
CA GLY A 424 -3.06 -23.97 0.99
C GLY A 424 -2.65 -25.40 0.60
N ASN A 425 -3.55 -26.38 0.72
CA ASN A 425 -3.34 -27.72 0.19
C ASN A 425 -3.30 -27.70 -1.34
N VAL A 426 -2.56 -28.60 -1.97
CA VAL A 426 -2.34 -28.62 -3.43
C VAL A 426 -2.73 -29.94 -4.08
N ASN A 427 -3.24 -29.86 -5.32
CA ASN A 427 -3.68 -31.01 -6.11
C ASN A 427 -3.30 -30.82 -7.59
N THR A 428 -2.59 -31.77 -8.19
CA THR A 428 -2.20 -31.68 -9.61
C THR A 428 -3.37 -32.09 -10.50
N ALA A 429 -3.99 -31.13 -11.18
CA ALA A 429 -5.07 -31.40 -12.13
C ALA A 429 -4.55 -32.08 -13.41
N ALA A 430 -3.47 -31.58 -14.02
CA ALA A 430 -2.96 -32.11 -15.28
C ALA A 430 -1.43 -32.15 -15.36
N SER A 431 -0.88 -33.10 -16.13
CA SER A 431 0.55 -33.20 -16.43
C SER A 431 0.76 -33.27 -17.94
N LEU A 432 0.99 -32.11 -18.55
CA LEU A 432 1.23 -31.95 -19.99
C LEU A 432 2.69 -32.29 -20.32
N SER A 433 2.88 -33.24 -21.23
CA SER A 433 4.19 -33.69 -21.73
C SER A 433 3.98 -34.43 -23.06
N PRO A 434 5.02 -34.77 -23.84
CA PRO A 434 4.84 -35.55 -25.08
C PRO A 434 4.08 -36.87 -24.89
N GLY A 435 4.22 -37.51 -23.73
CA GLY A 435 3.38 -38.63 -23.28
C GLY A 435 2.28 -38.22 -22.31
N MET A 436 1.41 -37.28 -22.73
CA MET A 436 0.42 -36.59 -21.88
C MET A 436 -0.46 -37.53 -21.05
N LYS A 437 -0.62 -37.20 -19.76
CA LYS A 437 -1.47 -37.92 -18.80
C LYS A 437 -2.33 -36.93 -18.04
N PHE A 438 -3.64 -37.14 -18.09
CA PHE A 438 -4.55 -36.55 -17.09
C PHE A 438 -4.47 -37.38 -15.81
N HIS A 439 -4.74 -36.76 -14.66
CA HIS A 439 -4.43 -37.40 -13.39
C HIS A 439 -5.30 -38.66 -13.18
N PHE A 440 -4.65 -39.78 -12.81
CA PHE A 440 -5.23 -41.11 -12.57
C PHE A 440 -5.64 -41.99 -13.78
N ALA A 441 -5.34 -41.62 -15.03
CA ALA A 441 -5.59 -42.49 -16.20
C ALA A 441 -4.34 -42.78 -17.08
N SER A 442 -4.48 -43.74 -17.99
CA SER A 442 -3.47 -44.07 -19.02
C SER A 442 -3.28 -42.92 -20.02
N ILE A 443 -2.13 -42.89 -20.73
CA ILE A 443 -1.83 -41.89 -21.77
C ILE A 443 -3.04 -41.67 -22.70
N VAL A 444 -3.58 -40.45 -22.69
CA VAL A 444 -4.83 -40.11 -23.41
C VAL A 444 -4.52 -39.62 -24.82
N GLU A 445 -3.38 -38.96 -25.03
CA GLU A 445 -2.90 -38.54 -26.34
C GLU A 445 -1.36 -38.42 -26.34
N THR A 446 -0.75 -38.49 -27.51
CA THR A 446 0.68 -38.22 -27.70
C THR A 446 0.84 -36.85 -28.34
N LEU A 447 1.45 -35.93 -27.61
CA LEU A 447 1.79 -34.60 -28.11
C LEU A 447 3.16 -34.65 -28.79
N LYS A 448 3.37 -33.83 -29.81
CA LYS A 448 4.69 -33.60 -30.41
C LYS A 448 5.36 -32.41 -29.75
N THR A 449 6.69 -32.37 -29.84
CA THR A 449 7.43 -31.12 -29.69
C THR A 449 7.23 -30.24 -30.93
N ASP A 450 7.44 -28.93 -30.75
CA ASP A 450 7.34 -27.87 -31.77
C ASP A 450 5.95 -27.70 -32.44
N GLU A 451 4.88 -28.23 -31.82
CA GLU A 451 3.48 -27.96 -32.20
C GLU A 451 2.73 -27.19 -31.10
N TRP A 452 1.91 -26.22 -31.50
CA TRP A 452 0.98 -25.50 -30.63
C TRP A 452 -0.29 -26.33 -30.35
N TYR A 453 -0.76 -26.32 -29.10
CA TYR A 453 -1.97 -27.00 -28.67
C TYR A 453 -2.82 -26.10 -27.76
N ARG A 454 -4.09 -25.85 -28.14
CA ARG A 454 -5.11 -25.26 -27.25
C ARG A 454 -5.59 -26.29 -26.24
N PHE A 455 -5.37 -26.03 -24.95
CA PHE A 455 -5.79 -26.87 -23.83
C PHE A 455 -6.66 -26.07 -22.88
N SER A 456 -7.73 -26.69 -22.41
CA SER A 456 -8.68 -26.08 -21.49
C SER A 456 -9.10 -27.10 -20.44
N ILE A 457 -9.29 -26.66 -19.20
CA ILE A 457 -9.93 -27.43 -18.16
C ILE A 457 -11.17 -26.70 -17.66
N VAL A 458 -12.26 -27.44 -17.47
CA VAL A 458 -13.47 -26.93 -16.82
C VAL A 458 -13.59 -27.59 -15.46
N ILE A 459 -13.58 -26.78 -14.41
CA ILE A 459 -13.61 -27.26 -13.03
C ILE A 459 -15.01 -27.00 -12.48
N ASN A 460 -15.70 -28.06 -12.06
CA ASN A 460 -16.92 -27.92 -11.27
C ASN A 460 -16.56 -27.91 -9.78
N THR A 461 -16.73 -26.75 -9.16
CA THR A 461 -16.34 -26.46 -7.76
C THR A 461 -17.16 -27.28 -6.76
N LYS A 462 -18.45 -27.45 -7.05
CA LYS A 462 -19.49 -28.04 -6.19
C LYS A 462 -19.49 -29.57 -6.18
N GLU A 463 -19.39 -30.19 -7.35
CA GLU A 463 -19.26 -31.64 -7.52
C GLU A 463 -17.78 -32.10 -7.42
N ARG A 464 -16.84 -31.16 -7.34
CA ARG A 464 -15.38 -31.37 -7.23
C ARG A 464 -14.82 -32.22 -8.37
N THR A 465 -15.30 -31.98 -9.59
CA THR A 465 -14.85 -32.65 -10.82
C THR A 465 -14.10 -31.70 -11.75
N VAL A 466 -13.33 -32.28 -12.67
CA VAL A 466 -12.58 -31.53 -13.68
C VAL A 466 -12.66 -32.22 -15.03
N ASP A 467 -13.12 -31.49 -16.05
CA ASP A 467 -13.19 -31.94 -17.43
C ASP A 467 -11.99 -31.40 -18.21
N TYR A 468 -11.32 -32.28 -18.97
CA TYR A 468 -10.13 -31.92 -19.75
C TYR A 468 -10.47 -31.80 -21.24
N TYR A 469 -10.07 -30.71 -21.88
CA TYR A 469 -10.31 -30.42 -23.29
C TYR A 469 -8.98 -30.19 -24.04
N LEU A 470 -8.84 -30.77 -25.24
CA LEU A 470 -7.70 -30.53 -26.12
C LEU A 470 -8.20 -30.26 -27.55
N GLY A 471 -7.92 -29.07 -28.06
CA GLY A 471 -8.43 -28.57 -29.35
C GLY A 471 -9.96 -28.42 -29.34
N GLY A 472 -10.51 -27.79 -28.29
CA GLY A 472 -11.96 -27.59 -28.08
C GLY A 472 -12.76 -28.87 -27.80
N LYS A 473 -12.11 -30.03 -27.68
CA LYS A 473 -12.79 -31.33 -27.54
C LYS A 473 -12.51 -31.96 -26.18
N LYS A 474 -13.56 -32.24 -25.42
CA LYS A 474 -13.51 -32.99 -24.17
C LYS A 474 -12.85 -34.36 -24.40
N ARG A 475 -11.85 -34.68 -23.58
CA ARG A 475 -11.04 -35.91 -23.69
C ARG A 475 -11.25 -36.85 -22.50
N ASP A 476 -11.43 -36.30 -21.29
CA ASP A 476 -11.61 -37.08 -20.07
C ASP A 476 -12.33 -36.26 -18.97
N THR A 477 -12.75 -36.93 -17.88
CA THR A 477 -13.34 -36.32 -16.66
C THR A 477 -12.69 -36.94 -15.42
N GLY A 478 -12.03 -36.11 -14.61
CA GLY A 478 -11.44 -36.49 -13.32
C GLY A 478 -12.28 -36.03 -12.10
N ILE A 479 -11.92 -36.56 -10.94
CA ILE A 479 -12.40 -36.11 -9.62
C ILE A 479 -11.21 -35.50 -8.87
N LEU A 480 -11.42 -34.36 -8.23
CA LEU A 480 -10.43 -33.68 -7.40
C LEU A 480 -10.35 -34.38 -6.03
N ASN A 481 -9.34 -35.24 -5.86
CA ASN A 481 -9.18 -36.13 -4.71
C ASN A 481 -9.04 -35.44 -3.33
N GLU A 482 -9.15 -36.26 -2.28
CA GLU A 482 -9.10 -36.00 -0.81
C GLU A 482 -7.90 -35.18 -0.27
N GLY A 483 -7.03 -34.63 -1.11
CA GLY A 483 -5.93 -33.75 -0.70
C GLY A 483 -6.37 -32.33 -0.31
N PHE A 484 -7.54 -31.89 -0.77
CA PHE A 484 -8.16 -30.63 -0.35
C PHE A 484 -9.00 -30.81 0.91
N ALA A 485 -9.17 -29.75 1.71
CA ALA A 485 -10.00 -29.78 2.91
C ALA A 485 -11.49 -30.11 2.57
N PRO A 486 -12.23 -30.79 3.47
CA PRO A 486 -13.63 -31.13 3.25
C PRO A 486 -14.50 -29.91 2.93
N ASP A 487 -14.35 -28.86 3.73
CA ASP A 487 -15.13 -27.62 3.63
C ASP A 487 -14.39 -26.52 2.84
N GLY A 488 -13.23 -26.84 2.26
CA GLY A 488 -12.33 -25.86 1.64
C GLY A 488 -12.78 -25.38 0.27
N ILE A 489 -12.92 -24.06 0.13
CA ILE A 489 -13.02 -23.41 -1.17
C ILE A 489 -11.70 -23.63 -1.92
N ILE A 490 -11.82 -24.12 -3.16
CA ILE A 490 -10.67 -24.32 -4.03
C ILE A 490 -10.22 -22.93 -4.51
N SER A 491 -9.00 -22.51 -4.14
CA SER A 491 -8.40 -21.25 -4.55
C SER A 491 -7.83 -21.45 -5.97
N LEU A 492 -8.73 -21.43 -6.96
CA LEU A 492 -8.47 -21.90 -8.32
C LEU A 492 -7.33 -21.12 -9.02
N ALA A 493 -7.04 -19.90 -8.57
CA ALA A 493 -6.11 -18.96 -9.17
C ALA A 493 -4.64 -19.11 -8.73
N ARG A 494 -4.13 -20.35 -8.65
CA ARG A 494 -2.67 -20.61 -8.61
C ARG A 494 -2.27 -21.85 -9.39
N ILE A 495 -1.93 -21.65 -10.66
CA ILE A 495 -1.05 -22.61 -11.36
C ILE A 495 0.25 -22.72 -10.53
N HIS A 496 0.79 -23.93 -10.35
CA HIS A 496 2.19 -24.13 -9.95
C HIS A 496 2.87 -24.99 -11.01
N VAL A 497 3.60 -24.37 -11.92
CA VAL A 497 4.25 -25.07 -13.04
C VAL A 497 5.54 -25.76 -12.59
N THR A 498 5.45 -26.81 -11.78
CA THR A 498 6.61 -27.62 -11.39
C THR A 498 7.11 -28.41 -12.60
N ILE A 499 8.30 -28.07 -13.13
CA ILE A 499 8.90 -28.78 -14.26
C ILE A 499 10.09 -29.62 -13.84
N TYR A 500 9.96 -30.93 -14.03
CA TYR A 500 11.00 -31.93 -13.88
C TYR A 500 10.98 -32.88 -15.09
N THR A 501 12.06 -33.63 -15.27
CA THR A 501 12.19 -34.59 -16.38
C THR A 501 11.70 -35.98 -16.00
N ALA A 502 10.79 -36.56 -16.79
CA ALA A 502 10.13 -37.82 -16.45
C ALA A 502 10.92 -39.08 -16.89
N GLY A 503 11.49 -39.81 -15.92
CA GLY A 503 11.98 -41.19 -16.13
C GLY A 503 13.00 -41.64 -15.08
N GLU A 504 13.15 -42.95 -14.88
CA GLU A 504 14.13 -43.56 -13.94
C GLU A 504 15.61 -43.29 -14.29
N THR A 505 15.88 -42.59 -15.39
CA THR A 505 17.22 -42.30 -15.91
C THR A 505 17.44 -40.83 -16.31
N ALA A 506 16.55 -39.92 -15.91
CA ALA A 506 16.69 -38.49 -16.19
C ALA A 506 17.50 -37.77 -15.10
N SER A 507 17.94 -36.53 -15.35
CA SER A 507 18.84 -35.80 -14.45
C SER A 507 18.45 -34.34 -14.21
N ASP A 508 18.82 -33.80 -13.05
CA ASP A 508 18.53 -32.41 -12.65
C ASP A 508 19.17 -31.35 -13.57
N THR A 509 20.12 -31.78 -14.42
CA THR A 509 20.84 -30.96 -15.41
C THR A 509 20.27 -31.05 -16.84
N ASP A 510 19.20 -31.81 -17.06
CA ASP A 510 18.56 -31.91 -18.38
C ASP A 510 17.84 -30.59 -18.77
N PRO A 511 17.82 -30.22 -20.07
CA PRO A 511 17.11 -29.04 -20.56
C PRO A 511 15.59 -29.16 -20.38
N VAL A 512 14.94 -28.00 -20.30
CA VAL A 512 13.50 -27.83 -20.12
C VAL A 512 13.10 -26.53 -20.81
N GLU A 513 12.14 -26.59 -21.74
CA GLU A 513 11.78 -25.44 -22.59
C GLU A 513 10.33 -25.53 -23.11
N PHE A 514 9.56 -24.44 -22.94
CA PHE A 514 8.14 -24.31 -23.30
C PHE A 514 7.81 -22.90 -23.81
N MET A 515 6.69 -22.78 -24.54
CA MET A 515 5.99 -21.50 -24.77
C MET A 515 4.51 -21.62 -24.38
N ILE A 516 3.90 -20.49 -23.98
CA ILE A 516 2.49 -20.34 -23.61
C ILE A 516 1.93 -19.07 -24.27
N ASP A 517 0.68 -19.14 -24.72
CA ASP A 517 -0.05 -18.05 -25.37
C ASP A 517 -1.56 -18.11 -25.02
N ASN A 518 -2.33 -17.06 -25.35
CA ASN A 518 -3.80 -16.98 -25.27
C ASN A 518 -4.38 -17.46 -23.92
N PHE A 519 -3.80 -17.03 -22.80
CA PHE A 519 -4.23 -17.46 -21.47
C PHE A 519 -5.51 -16.74 -21.02
N ARG A 520 -6.56 -17.51 -20.71
CA ARG A 520 -7.91 -17.02 -20.39
C ARG A 520 -8.51 -17.75 -19.19
N VAL A 521 -9.31 -17.03 -18.41
CA VAL A 521 -10.13 -17.57 -17.32
C VAL A 521 -11.53 -16.97 -17.39
N TYR A 522 -12.57 -17.81 -17.47
CA TYR A 522 -13.96 -17.38 -17.64
C TYR A 522 -14.97 -18.38 -17.06
N GLU A 523 -16.18 -17.91 -16.75
CA GLU A 523 -17.29 -18.77 -16.29
C GLU A 523 -17.99 -19.45 -17.48
N SER A 524 -17.90 -20.78 -17.56
CA SER A 524 -18.66 -21.61 -18.50
C SER A 524 -18.56 -23.09 -18.13
N ASN A 525 -19.56 -23.88 -18.50
CA ASN A 525 -19.58 -25.35 -18.36
C ASN A 525 -18.84 -26.09 -19.47
N GLU A 526 -18.45 -25.40 -20.55
CA GLU A 526 -17.60 -25.90 -21.63
C GLU A 526 -16.75 -24.75 -22.24
N PRO A 527 -15.55 -25.02 -22.79
CA PRO A 527 -14.75 -23.97 -23.42
C PRO A 527 -15.45 -23.40 -24.66
N LEU A 528 -15.36 -22.09 -24.84
CA LEU A 528 -16.08 -21.36 -25.89
C LEU A 528 -15.20 -21.19 -27.13
N ASP A 529 -15.78 -21.30 -28.34
CA ASP A 529 -15.02 -21.11 -29.59
C ASP A 529 -14.33 -19.72 -29.62
N GLU A 530 -15.07 -18.68 -29.22
CA GLU A 530 -14.62 -17.29 -29.05
C GLU A 530 -14.96 -16.80 -27.62
N VAL A 531 -14.09 -15.98 -27.04
CA VAL A 531 -14.30 -15.26 -25.78
C VAL A 531 -14.23 -13.76 -26.12
N GLY A 532 -15.24 -12.98 -25.75
CA GLY A 532 -15.35 -11.58 -26.16
C GLY A 532 -14.32 -10.67 -25.50
N ASP A 533 -13.86 -9.64 -26.25
CA ASP A 533 -12.92 -8.63 -25.75
C ASP A 533 -13.49 -7.77 -24.61
N THR A 534 -14.82 -7.73 -24.50
CA THR A 534 -15.53 -7.11 -23.37
C THR A 534 -15.37 -7.96 -22.12
N VAL A 535 -14.38 -7.59 -21.30
CA VAL A 535 -14.42 -7.88 -19.87
C VAL A 535 -15.66 -7.18 -19.30
N GLU A 536 -16.74 -7.93 -19.05
CA GLU A 536 -17.69 -7.51 -18.02
C GLU A 536 -16.88 -7.52 -16.71
N GLU A 537 -16.67 -6.32 -16.14
CA GLU A 537 -15.70 -6.07 -15.08
C GLU A 537 -15.90 -7.04 -13.90
N VAL A 538 -14.78 -7.48 -13.30
CA VAL A 538 -14.78 -8.46 -12.20
C VAL A 538 -15.38 -7.82 -10.95
N ARG A 539 -16.71 -7.83 -10.90
CA ARG A 539 -17.51 -7.28 -9.80
C ARG A 539 -17.12 -7.91 -8.48
N TYR A 540 -16.97 -7.06 -7.47
CA TYR A 540 -16.69 -7.52 -6.11
C TYR A 540 -17.83 -8.42 -5.59
N ASN A 541 -17.47 -9.56 -4.98
CA ASN A 541 -18.40 -10.64 -4.62
C ASN A 541 -18.63 -10.82 -3.11
N GLY A 542 -18.52 -9.73 -2.34
CA GLY A 542 -18.86 -9.70 -0.91
C GLY A 542 -17.81 -10.29 0.04
N ARG A 543 -16.81 -11.02 -0.45
CA ARG A 543 -15.86 -11.76 0.41
C ARG A 543 -14.87 -10.85 1.14
N SER A 544 -14.69 -11.16 2.42
CA SER A 544 -13.78 -10.50 3.36
C SER A 544 -13.05 -11.53 4.21
N ILE A 545 -11.79 -11.28 4.55
CA ILE A 545 -11.04 -12.05 5.56
C ILE A 545 -11.55 -11.82 6.99
N PHE A 546 -12.32 -10.75 7.24
CA PHE A 546 -12.86 -10.48 8.57
C PHE A 546 -13.99 -11.46 8.91
N PRO A 547 -13.96 -12.08 10.11
CA PRO A 547 -14.93 -13.10 10.47
C PRO A 547 -16.36 -12.55 10.52
N ASP A 548 -17.34 -13.42 10.28
CA ASP A 548 -18.75 -13.12 10.52
C ASP A 548 -18.99 -12.88 12.03
N ASP A 549 -19.77 -11.84 12.35
CA ASP A 549 -20.17 -11.46 13.71
C ASP A 549 -21.28 -12.38 14.29
N SER A 550 -21.75 -13.40 13.54
CA SER A 550 -22.71 -14.42 14.00
C SER A 550 -22.43 -15.03 15.39
N PRO A 551 -21.19 -15.27 15.85
CA PRO A 551 -20.93 -15.74 17.21
C PRO A 551 -21.39 -14.73 18.27
N GLN A 552 -21.09 -13.45 18.10
CA GLN A 552 -21.46 -12.37 19.02
C GLN A 552 -22.97 -12.10 18.97
N ARG A 553 -23.57 -12.12 17.77
CA ARG A 553 -25.03 -12.09 17.58
C ARG A 553 -25.73 -13.28 18.26
N SER A 554 -25.10 -14.46 18.27
CA SER A 554 -25.62 -15.65 18.95
C SER A 554 -25.51 -15.58 20.47
N LEU A 555 -24.44 -14.96 21.00
CA LEU A 555 -24.29 -14.68 22.44
C LEU A 555 -25.36 -13.69 22.93
N LEU A 556 -25.67 -12.65 22.16
CA LEU A 556 -26.66 -11.62 22.51
C LEU A 556 -28.13 -12.02 22.21
N LYS A 557 -28.40 -13.28 21.84
CA LYS A 557 -29.73 -13.71 21.38
C LYS A 557 -30.84 -13.45 22.43
N ASN A 558 -31.89 -12.73 22.00
CA ASN A 558 -33.01 -12.20 22.81
C ASN A 558 -32.64 -11.09 23.82
N SER A 559 -31.38 -10.63 23.85
CA SER A 559 -30.90 -9.54 24.67
C SER A 559 -30.64 -8.30 23.82
N TYR A 560 -30.67 -7.13 24.46
CA TYR A 560 -30.11 -5.91 23.87
C TYR A 560 -28.72 -5.68 24.46
N ALA A 561 -27.86 -4.96 23.74
CA ALA A 561 -26.59 -4.50 24.29
C ALA A 561 -26.41 -2.99 24.09
N LEU A 562 -25.68 -2.35 24.97
CA LEU A 562 -25.35 -0.92 24.91
C LEU A 562 -23.88 -0.74 25.27
N HIS A 563 -23.25 0.27 24.69
CA HIS A 563 -21.87 0.64 25.02
C HIS A 563 -21.79 2.08 25.54
N THR A 564 -21.26 2.29 26.74
CA THR A 564 -21.20 3.66 27.31
C THR A 564 -20.36 4.61 26.46
N ARG A 565 -19.14 4.22 26.10
CA ARG A 565 -18.19 5.07 25.33
C ARG A 565 -18.66 5.45 23.93
N SER A 566 -18.89 4.49 23.03
CA SER A 566 -19.32 4.79 21.66
C SER A 566 -20.81 5.13 21.56
N SER A 567 -21.59 5.03 22.65
CA SER A 567 -23.04 5.25 22.68
C SER A 567 -23.84 4.38 21.67
N VAL A 568 -23.24 3.26 21.22
CA VAL A 568 -23.88 2.29 20.33
C VAL A 568 -24.83 1.40 21.12
N VAL A 569 -25.97 1.09 20.51
CA VAL A 569 -27.03 0.21 21.00
C VAL A 569 -27.28 -0.88 19.97
N TYR A 570 -27.27 -2.15 20.41
CA TYR A 570 -27.67 -3.31 19.64
C TYR A 570 -29.11 -3.69 20.00
N ASP A 571 -30.04 -3.59 19.04
CA ASP A 571 -31.48 -3.85 19.23
C ASP A 571 -31.85 -5.35 19.19
N GLY A 572 -30.87 -6.23 18.99
CA GLY A 572 -31.06 -7.67 18.77
C GLY A 572 -30.76 -8.11 17.34
N GLU A 573 -30.81 -7.18 16.37
CA GLU A 573 -30.55 -7.39 14.94
C GLU A 573 -29.59 -6.33 14.35
N ASN A 574 -29.76 -5.05 14.68
CA ASN A 574 -29.03 -3.90 14.15
C ASN A 574 -28.26 -3.12 15.23
N LYS A 575 -27.35 -2.22 14.81
CA LYS A 575 -26.62 -1.29 15.69
C LYS A 575 -26.99 0.15 15.36
N THR A 576 -27.27 0.97 16.37
CA THR A 576 -27.58 2.41 16.24
C THR A 576 -26.83 3.24 17.28
N VAL A 577 -26.36 4.44 16.92
CA VAL A 577 -25.74 5.40 17.87
C VAL A 577 -26.82 6.27 18.52
N MET A 578 -26.83 6.38 19.85
CA MET A 578 -27.69 7.33 20.57
C MET A 578 -27.17 8.77 20.45
N LYS A 579 -28.01 9.68 19.96
CA LYS A 579 -27.67 11.09 19.71
C LYS A 579 -27.59 11.92 21.00
N ASN A 580 -28.32 11.53 22.04
CA ASN A 580 -28.21 12.15 23.37
C ASN A 580 -27.06 11.59 24.21
N GLY A 581 -26.37 10.56 23.70
CA GLY A 581 -25.27 9.85 24.34
C GLY A 581 -25.68 8.94 25.49
N ILE A 582 -24.85 7.94 25.76
CA ILE A 582 -24.84 7.14 26.99
C ILE A 582 -23.68 7.66 27.84
N TYR A 583 -23.89 7.89 29.14
CA TYR A 583 -22.83 8.45 29.99
C TYR A 583 -22.95 8.02 31.44
N GLU A 584 -21.81 7.91 32.13
CA GLU A 584 -21.78 7.70 33.57
C GLU A 584 -21.84 9.04 34.32
N ALA A 585 -22.68 9.14 35.35
CA ALA A 585 -22.69 10.23 36.31
C ALA A 585 -23.19 9.76 37.68
N GLU A 586 -22.58 10.24 38.75
CA GLU A 586 -22.92 9.89 40.15
C GLU A 586 -22.81 8.37 40.48
N GLY A 587 -22.01 7.61 39.72
CA GLY A 587 -21.88 6.15 39.88
C GLY A 587 -23.06 5.37 39.31
N LYS A 588 -23.75 5.94 38.31
CA LYS A 588 -24.84 5.35 37.53
C LYS A 588 -24.63 5.65 36.04
N ILE A 589 -25.09 4.76 35.18
CA ILE A 589 -25.16 5.01 33.74
C ILE A 589 -26.54 5.58 33.39
N TRP A 590 -26.55 6.64 32.59
CA TRP A 590 -27.73 7.41 32.19
C TRP A 590 -27.98 7.32 30.70
N VAL A 591 -29.26 7.26 30.34
CA VAL A 591 -29.77 7.20 28.96
C VAL A 591 -30.98 8.13 28.82
N ASP A 592 -31.25 8.63 27.61
CA ASP A 592 -32.57 9.21 27.32
C ASP A 592 -33.57 8.08 27.00
N ALA A 593 -34.59 7.95 27.84
CA ALA A 593 -35.56 6.86 27.73
C ALA A 593 -36.37 6.90 26.42
N SER A 594 -36.66 8.10 25.90
CA SER A 594 -37.52 8.25 24.72
C SER A 594 -36.75 8.02 23.41
N GLU A 595 -35.44 8.30 23.39
CA GLU A 595 -34.56 7.81 22.33
C GLU A 595 -34.36 6.29 22.41
N LEU A 596 -34.16 5.74 23.61
CA LEU A 596 -33.89 4.31 23.78
C LEU A 596 -35.11 3.41 23.50
N ASP A 597 -36.32 3.84 23.90
CA ASP A 597 -37.58 3.18 23.50
C ASP A 597 -37.71 3.15 21.96
N SER A 598 -37.33 4.24 21.29
CA SER A 598 -37.40 4.36 19.83
C SER A 598 -36.35 3.54 19.08
N ILE A 599 -35.25 3.15 19.72
CA ILE A 599 -34.21 2.28 19.13
C ILE A 599 -34.54 0.80 19.40
N LEU A 600 -34.96 0.47 20.63
CA LEU A 600 -35.23 -0.91 21.04
C LEU A 600 -36.64 -1.41 20.68
N ASN A 601 -37.52 -0.50 20.25
CA ASN A 601 -38.93 -0.75 19.98
C ASN A 601 -39.66 -1.41 21.17
N GLU A 602 -39.39 -0.91 22.38
CA GLU A 602 -40.11 -1.23 23.63
C GLU A 602 -40.99 -0.02 24.04
N GLU A 603 -41.87 -0.19 25.03
CA GLU A 603 -42.70 0.89 25.60
C GLU A 603 -42.44 1.04 27.11
N SER A 604 -41.29 1.62 27.50
CA SER A 604 -40.93 1.81 28.92
C SER A 604 -41.92 2.70 29.70
N GLY A 605 -42.56 3.64 29.01
CA GLY A 605 -43.42 4.67 29.61
C GLY A 605 -42.66 5.74 30.40
N LEU A 606 -41.33 5.74 30.33
CA LEU A 606 -40.44 6.76 30.90
C LEU A 606 -40.22 7.90 29.89
N SER A 607 -39.57 8.99 30.32
CA SER A 607 -39.26 10.12 29.42
C SER A 607 -38.11 10.96 29.92
N GLY A 608 -37.23 11.40 29.01
CA GLY A 608 -36.03 12.14 29.36
C GLY A 608 -34.95 11.25 29.99
N LYS A 609 -34.03 11.85 30.73
CA LYS A 609 -32.87 11.14 31.29
C LYS A 609 -33.21 10.33 32.54
N VAL A 610 -33.00 9.02 32.45
CA VAL A 610 -33.17 8.02 33.53
C VAL A 610 -31.89 7.20 33.67
N SER A 611 -31.74 6.43 34.76
CA SER A 611 -30.62 5.48 34.84
C SER A 611 -30.97 4.15 34.15
N ILE A 612 -29.94 3.44 33.68
CA ILE A 612 -30.13 2.23 32.86
C ILE A 612 -30.89 1.11 33.62
N GLU A 613 -30.76 1.06 34.94
CA GLU A 613 -31.51 0.11 35.79
C GLU A 613 -32.99 0.49 35.91
N GLU A 614 -33.32 1.78 35.99
CA GLU A 614 -34.70 2.27 36.03
C GLU A 614 -35.41 2.00 34.70
N TYR A 615 -34.69 2.16 33.57
CA TYR A 615 -35.18 1.78 32.25
C TYR A 615 -35.38 0.26 32.11
N ALA A 616 -34.39 -0.54 32.54
CA ALA A 616 -34.45 -1.99 32.45
C ALA A 616 -35.57 -2.60 33.32
N ASP A 617 -35.78 -2.09 34.54
CA ASP A 617 -36.90 -2.46 35.41
C ASP A 617 -38.26 -2.18 34.72
N ALA A 618 -38.38 -1.04 34.02
CA ALA A 618 -39.61 -0.67 33.31
C ALA A 618 -39.95 -1.60 32.13
N ILE A 619 -38.95 -2.03 31.36
CA ILE A 619 -39.12 -3.01 30.26
C ILE A 619 -38.98 -4.48 30.69
N VAL A 620 -38.91 -4.73 32.01
CA VAL A 620 -38.82 -6.06 32.64
C VAL A 620 -37.61 -6.86 32.13
N ARG A 621 -36.42 -6.27 32.24
CA ARG A 621 -35.12 -6.88 31.91
C ARG A 621 -34.11 -6.74 33.06
N GLU A 622 -33.21 -7.70 33.15
CA GLU A 622 -32.05 -7.66 34.04
C GLU A 622 -30.86 -7.00 33.35
N VAL A 623 -30.19 -6.08 34.04
CA VAL A 623 -28.94 -5.42 33.59
C VAL A 623 -27.74 -6.28 33.97
N THR A 624 -26.86 -6.54 33.01
CA THR A 624 -25.52 -7.11 33.24
C THR A 624 -24.46 -6.15 32.73
N PHE A 625 -23.53 -5.75 33.60
CA PHE A 625 -22.30 -5.06 33.21
C PHE A 625 -21.22 -6.10 32.89
N ALA A 626 -20.47 -5.87 31.81
CA ALA A 626 -19.64 -6.89 31.17
C ALA A 626 -18.30 -6.31 30.67
N ASP A 627 -17.63 -5.55 31.53
CA ASP A 627 -16.42 -4.79 31.17
C ASP A 627 -15.26 -5.67 30.70
N SER A 628 -14.71 -5.30 29.54
CA SER A 628 -13.47 -5.80 28.93
C SER A 628 -12.24 -5.02 29.43
N GLU A 629 -11.05 -5.42 28.98
CA GLU A 629 -9.80 -4.73 29.31
C GLU A 629 -9.62 -3.44 28.49
N ILE A 630 -9.96 -3.46 27.21
CA ILE A 630 -9.86 -2.32 26.28
C ILE A 630 -11.27 -1.88 25.84
N ASN A 631 -11.48 -0.56 25.69
CA ASN A 631 -12.78 0.05 25.37
C ASN A 631 -13.88 -0.38 26.35
N SER A 632 -13.61 -0.40 27.66
CA SER A 632 -14.57 -0.82 28.70
C SER A 632 -15.90 -0.05 28.68
N GLY A 633 -17.01 -0.69 29.09
CA GLY A 633 -18.34 -0.07 29.10
C GLY A 633 -19.50 -0.87 28.49
N LEU A 634 -19.37 -2.18 28.26
CA LEU A 634 -20.44 -3.04 27.75
C LEU A 634 -21.54 -3.31 28.79
N ILE A 635 -22.79 -3.09 28.38
CA ILE A 635 -24.02 -3.37 29.13
C ILE A 635 -24.88 -4.32 28.32
N VAL A 636 -25.52 -5.31 28.95
CA VAL A 636 -26.48 -6.22 28.31
C VAL A 636 -27.81 -6.22 29.08
N LEU A 637 -28.93 -6.06 28.36
CA LEU A 637 -30.29 -6.07 28.89
C LEU A 637 -31.04 -7.35 28.47
N SER A 638 -31.23 -8.26 29.41
CA SER A 638 -31.71 -9.63 29.15
C SER A 638 -33.01 -9.97 29.88
N LYS A 639 -33.81 -10.91 29.36
CA LYS A 639 -35.09 -11.33 29.98
C LYS A 639 -34.96 -12.49 30.99
N SER A 640 -33.74 -12.97 31.25
CA SER A 640 -33.48 -14.15 32.10
C SER A 640 -32.05 -14.20 32.68
N GLY A 641 -31.41 -13.03 32.83
CA GLY A 641 -29.99 -12.92 33.15
C GLY A 641 -29.08 -13.18 31.94
N PHE A 642 -27.93 -12.50 31.91
CA PHE A 642 -26.85 -12.73 30.95
C PHE A 642 -25.57 -13.09 31.71
N THR A 643 -24.85 -14.10 31.23
CA THR A 643 -23.54 -14.52 31.74
C THR A 643 -22.50 -14.14 30.70
N PRO A 644 -21.66 -13.12 30.93
CA PRO A 644 -20.64 -12.74 29.98
C PRO A 644 -19.61 -13.86 29.75
N PRO A 645 -19.04 -13.98 28.53
CA PRO A 645 -17.81 -14.73 28.31
C PRO A 645 -16.63 -14.08 29.07
N GLN A 646 -15.42 -14.64 28.95
CA GLN A 646 -14.22 -14.19 29.67
C GLN A 646 -13.02 -14.13 28.72
N GLY A 647 -12.06 -13.24 29.00
CA GLY A 647 -10.87 -13.04 28.15
C GLY A 647 -11.25 -12.56 26.74
N ASP A 648 -10.55 -13.07 25.73
CA ASP A 648 -10.70 -12.72 24.31
C ASP A 648 -12.15 -12.72 23.81
N GLU A 649 -12.98 -13.67 24.25
CA GLU A 649 -14.38 -13.77 23.84
C GLU A 649 -15.27 -12.67 24.47
N LEU A 650 -14.83 -12.07 25.59
CA LEU A 650 -15.44 -10.86 26.13
C LEU A 650 -14.98 -9.61 25.36
N GLN A 651 -13.68 -9.51 25.03
CA GLN A 651 -13.18 -8.41 24.22
C GLN A 651 -13.85 -8.38 22.83
N LYS A 652 -13.91 -9.51 22.13
CA LYS A 652 -14.61 -9.63 20.82
C LYS A 652 -16.09 -9.25 20.90
N LEU A 653 -16.75 -9.58 22.01
CA LEU A 653 -18.15 -9.20 22.25
C LEU A 653 -18.29 -7.69 22.53
N ASN A 654 -17.37 -7.12 23.30
CA ASN A 654 -17.29 -5.68 23.54
C ASN A 654 -17.07 -4.93 22.22
N ASP A 655 -16.06 -5.32 21.44
CA ASP A 655 -15.70 -4.70 20.15
C ASP A 655 -16.84 -4.80 19.12
N PHE A 656 -17.61 -5.90 19.12
CA PHE A 656 -18.81 -6.04 18.28
C PHE A 656 -19.89 -5.00 18.60
N VAL A 657 -20.11 -4.68 19.88
CA VAL A 657 -21.10 -3.67 20.30
C VAL A 657 -20.51 -2.26 20.23
N PHE A 658 -19.21 -2.11 20.46
CA PHE A 658 -18.49 -0.84 20.44
C PHE A 658 -18.43 -0.25 19.02
N ASN A 659 -18.03 -1.05 18.03
CA ASN A 659 -17.83 -0.63 16.64
C ASN A 659 -19.07 -0.92 15.79
N LEU A 660 -19.47 0.04 14.93
CA LEU A 660 -20.63 -0.15 14.05
C LEU A 660 -20.41 -1.28 13.03
N ARG A 661 -19.24 -1.33 12.36
CA ARG A 661 -18.92 -2.28 11.28
C ARG A 661 -19.99 -2.31 10.16
N PRO A 662 -20.23 -1.17 9.47
CA PRO A 662 -21.16 -1.13 8.33
C PRO A 662 -20.68 -2.03 7.18
N ASP A 663 -21.62 -2.64 6.47
CA ASP A 663 -21.36 -3.34 5.20
C ASP A 663 -21.28 -2.36 4.01
N GLY A 664 -20.94 -2.89 2.83
CA GLY A 664 -20.81 -2.11 1.60
C GLY A 664 -22.13 -1.49 1.12
N ASP A 665 -23.26 -2.22 1.25
CA ASP A 665 -24.57 -1.71 0.86
C ASP A 665 -24.96 -0.48 1.70
N PHE A 666 -24.74 -0.54 3.02
CA PHE A 666 -25.00 0.57 3.94
C PHE A 666 -24.09 1.78 3.68
N ILE A 667 -22.81 1.56 3.36
CA ILE A 667 -21.90 2.65 2.97
C ILE A 667 -22.35 3.28 1.66
N LEU A 668 -22.74 2.47 0.68
CA LEU A 668 -23.19 2.94 -0.62
C LEU A 668 -24.53 3.70 -0.53
N GLU A 669 -25.46 3.26 0.33
CA GLU A 669 -26.67 4.03 0.66
C GLU A 669 -26.33 5.33 1.41
N THR A 670 -25.38 5.30 2.35
CA THR A 670 -24.89 6.51 3.05
C THR A 670 -24.30 7.52 2.06
N TYR A 671 -23.50 7.06 1.09
CA TYR A 671 -22.95 7.90 0.02
C TYR A 671 -24.05 8.46 -0.90
N LYS A 672 -25.00 7.64 -1.33
CA LYS A 672 -26.15 8.08 -2.16
C LYS A 672 -27.05 9.11 -1.46
N ASN A 673 -27.08 9.10 -0.12
CA ASN A 673 -27.77 10.10 0.70
C ASN A 673 -26.89 11.30 1.12
N SER A 674 -25.60 11.29 0.78
CA SER A 674 -24.67 12.37 1.11
C SER A 674 -24.98 13.65 0.31
N PRO A 675 -24.86 14.86 0.91
CA PRO A 675 -24.91 16.11 0.16
C PRO A 675 -23.75 16.28 -0.84
N LEU A 676 -22.73 15.41 -0.81
CA LEU A 676 -21.61 15.38 -1.77
C LEU A 676 -21.67 14.20 -2.75
N TYR A 677 -22.82 13.52 -2.91
CA TYR A 677 -23.00 12.47 -3.91
C TYR A 677 -22.71 13.00 -5.34
N GLY A 678 -21.69 12.46 -6.00
CA GLY A 678 -21.25 12.93 -7.32
C GLY A 678 -20.60 14.31 -7.33
N VAL A 679 -20.20 14.84 -6.16
CA VAL A 679 -19.59 16.17 -6.01
C VAL A 679 -18.10 16.01 -5.66
N HIS A 680 -17.27 16.85 -6.27
CA HIS A 680 -15.85 17.03 -5.97
C HIS A 680 -15.55 18.53 -5.75
N PRO A 681 -14.62 18.90 -4.86
CA PRO A 681 -13.86 18.02 -3.97
C PRO A 681 -14.69 17.53 -2.77
N ARG A 682 -14.40 16.30 -2.32
CA ARG A 682 -15.01 15.65 -1.16
C ARG A 682 -14.02 14.92 -0.23
N ILE A 683 -12.74 14.84 -0.60
CA ILE A 683 -11.69 14.20 0.21
C ILE A 683 -11.06 15.21 1.16
N GLN A 684 -11.33 15.04 2.47
CA GLN A 684 -10.91 15.87 3.61
C GLN A 684 -11.37 17.34 3.63
N ALA A 685 -11.65 17.93 2.46
CA ALA A 685 -12.02 19.32 2.29
C ALA A 685 -13.07 19.48 1.20
N THR A 686 -13.95 20.45 1.39
CA THR A 686 -15.04 20.80 0.46
C THR A 686 -14.80 22.17 -0.18
N ASP A 687 -15.57 22.51 -1.22
CA ASP A 687 -15.66 23.90 -1.73
C ASP A 687 -15.89 24.93 -0.62
N ALA A 688 -16.64 24.57 0.43
CA ALA A 688 -16.91 25.45 1.56
C ALA A 688 -15.67 25.65 2.46
N ASP A 689 -14.81 24.64 2.59
CA ASP A 689 -13.52 24.76 3.30
C ASP A 689 -12.51 25.58 2.53
N PHE A 690 -12.33 25.31 1.23
CA PHE A 690 -11.45 26.12 0.39
C PHE A 690 -11.93 27.57 0.33
N LYS A 691 -13.24 27.81 0.25
CA LYS A 691 -13.82 29.15 0.36
C LYS A 691 -13.57 29.81 1.73
N ARG A 692 -13.75 29.09 2.84
CA ARG A 692 -13.44 29.57 4.21
C ARG A 692 -11.98 30.02 4.33
N ILE A 693 -11.07 29.22 3.76
CA ILE A 693 -9.62 29.49 3.76
C ILE A 693 -9.31 30.74 2.89
N TYR A 694 -9.88 30.83 1.69
CA TYR A 694 -9.75 31.99 0.80
C TYR A 694 -10.28 33.28 1.43
N ASP A 695 -11.51 33.28 1.94
CA ASP A 695 -12.15 34.45 2.57
C ASP A 695 -11.37 34.97 3.79
N SER A 696 -10.61 34.09 4.46
CA SER A 696 -9.81 34.40 5.64
C SER A 696 -8.41 34.96 5.33
N TYR A 697 -7.93 34.89 4.07
CA TYR A 697 -6.55 35.15 3.69
C TYR A 697 -6.03 36.57 4.03
N ASP A 698 -6.89 37.58 4.01
CA ASP A 698 -6.51 38.96 4.37
C ASP A 698 -6.73 39.31 5.85
N THR A 699 -7.44 38.47 6.60
CA THR A 699 -7.78 38.70 8.02
C THR A 699 -6.98 37.86 9.00
N ASP A 700 -6.58 36.64 8.61
CA ASP A 700 -5.86 35.70 9.48
C ASP A 700 -4.39 35.55 9.06
N SER A 701 -3.46 35.82 9.98
CA SER A 701 -2.02 35.79 9.70
C SER A 701 -1.45 34.39 9.46
N ASN A 702 -2.05 33.36 10.07
CA ASN A 702 -1.60 31.98 9.92
C ASN A 702 -2.01 31.45 8.55
N ILE A 703 -3.30 31.56 8.21
CA ILE A 703 -3.84 31.18 6.89
C ILE A 703 -3.12 31.95 5.78
N LYS A 704 -2.85 33.25 5.95
CA LYS A 704 -2.07 34.04 4.99
C LYS A 704 -0.68 33.48 4.75
N TYR A 705 0.04 33.13 5.82
CA TYR A 705 1.39 32.58 5.74
C TYR A 705 1.38 31.18 5.10
N TRP A 706 0.52 30.29 5.58
CA TRP A 706 0.40 28.92 5.10
C TRP A 706 -0.03 28.88 3.61
N SER A 707 -1.09 29.60 3.22
CA SER A 707 -1.54 29.68 1.82
C SER A 707 -0.43 30.19 0.90
N SER A 708 0.25 31.28 1.28
CA SER A 708 1.33 31.86 0.48
C SER A 708 2.53 30.91 0.35
N SER A 709 2.83 30.12 1.40
CA SER A 709 3.89 29.11 1.39
C SER A 709 3.54 27.90 0.50
N VAL A 710 2.32 27.37 0.58
CA VAL A 710 1.87 26.24 -0.26
C VAL A 710 1.89 26.64 -1.73
N ILE A 711 1.37 27.84 -2.07
CA ILE A 711 1.41 28.39 -3.42
C ILE A 711 2.86 28.62 -3.90
N GLN A 712 3.79 29.02 -3.01
CA GLN A 712 5.21 29.11 -3.36
C GLN A 712 5.81 27.74 -3.69
N THR A 713 5.52 26.70 -2.92
CA THR A 713 5.95 25.32 -3.21
C THR A 713 5.37 24.84 -4.53
N ALA A 714 4.06 25.01 -4.75
CA ALA A 714 3.39 24.64 -6.00
C ALA A 714 3.99 25.34 -7.23
N ASN A 715 4.33 26.62 -7.12
CA ASN A 715 5.04 27.36 -8.18
C ASN A 715 6.46 26.83 -8.45
N SER A 716 7.12 26.20 -7.46
CA SER A 716 8.44 25.57 -7.64
C SER A 716 8.38 24.16 -8.25
N LEU A 717 7.18 23.57 -8.33
CA LEU A 717 6.93 22.30 -9.00
C LEU A 717 6.65 22.47 -10.51
N ILE A 718 6.28 23.66 -10.97
CA ILE A 718 6.00 23.91 -12.39
C ILE A 718 7.26 23.71 -13.25
N GLY A 719 7.17 22.81 -14.23
CA GLY A 719 8.29 22.41 -15.08
C GLY A 719 9.17 21.29 -14.49
N LYS A 720 8.73 20.63 -13.41
CA LYS A 720 9.36 19.39 -12.93
C LYS A 720 9.12 18.25 -13.91
N SER A 721 10.09 17.34 -14.00
CA SER A 721 9.91 16.05 -14.66
C SER A 721 8.87 15.19 -13.92
N ALA A 722 8.25 14.30 -14.67
CA ALA A 722 7.46 13.20 -14.14
C ALA A 722 8.23 12.42 -13.08
N LEU A 723 7.50 11.80 -12.15
CA LEU A 723 8.03 10.72 -11.33
C LEU A 723 8.41 9.51 -12.20
N GLU A 724 9.47 8.83 -11.79
CA GLU A 724 9.96 7.59 -12.40
C GLU A 724 9.79 6.45 -11.39
N TYR A 725 9.63 5.22 -11.87
CA TYR A 725 9.49 4.05 -11.00
C TYR A 725 10.89 3.69 -10.45
N GLU A 726 11.17 4.05 -9.20
CA GLU A 726 12.49 3.88 -8.58
C GLU A 726 12.37 3.25 -7.17
N LEU A 727 12.94 2.06 -6.99
CA LEU A 727 13.14 1.45 -5.68
C LEU A 727 14.44 2.01 -5.06
N SER A 728 14.40 3.26 -4.60
CA SER A 728 15.61 4.06 -4.30
C SER A 728 16.52 3.50 -3.18
N ASP A 729 16.00 2.62 -2.32
CA ASP A 729 16.74 1.91 -1.28
C ASP A 729 17.02 0.43 -1.63
N GLY A 730 16.66 0.02 -2.84
CA GLY A 730 16.69 -1.36 -3.34
C GLY A 730 15.50 -2.23 -2.94
N VAL A 731 14.53 -1.70 -2.18
CA VAL A 731 13.46 -2.48 -1.54
C VAL A 731 12.06 -1.87 -1.70
N ARG A 732 11.91 -0.54 -1.78
CA ARG A 732 10.62 0.16 -1.65
C ARG A 732 10.44 1.30 -2.65
N LEU A 733 9.23 1.46 -3.17
CA LEU A 733 8.77 2.60 -3.97
C LEU A 733 8.39 3.81 -3.10
N LEU A 734 8.31 3.63 -1.78
CA LEU A 734 7.90 4.59 -0.75
C LEU A 734 8.36 6.05 -0.93
N SER A 735 9.60 6.26 -1.38
CA SER A 735 10.15 7.61 -1.62
C SER A 735 9.42 8.34 -2.75
N VAL A 736 9.00 7.60 -3.79
CA VAL A 736 8.21 8.08 -4.93
C VAL A 736 6.77 8.34 -4.51
N SER A 737 6.13 7.42 -3.76
CA SER A 737 4.77 7.62 -3.22
C SER A 737 4.69 8.87 -2.34
N ARG A 738 5.67 9.08 -1.46
CA ARG A 738 5.77 10.27 -0.58
C ARG A 738 6.02 11.58 -1.32
N GLU A 739 6.76 11.57 -2.43
CA GLU A 739 6.93 12.74 -3.28
C GLU A 739 5.63 13.02 -4.06
N MET A 740 4.95 11.98 -4.57
CA MET A 740 3.65 12.12 -5.24
C MET A 740 2.62 12.78 -4.33
N LEU A 741 2.49 12.31 -3.08
CA LEU A 741 1.57 12.86 -2.08
C LEU A 741 1.81 14.37 -1.84
N LYS A 742 3.08 14.74 -1.57
CA LYS A 742 3.50 16.14 -1.35
C LYS A 742 3.24 17.03 -2.56
N ARG A 743 3.43 16.52 -3.78
CA ARG A 743 3.10 17.24 -5.02
C ARG A 743 1.60 17.44 -5.17
N MET A 744 0.78 16.40 -4.93
CA MET A 744 -0.67 16.48 -5.11
C MET A 744 -1.33 17.43 -4.10
N TYR A 745 -0.93 17.42 -2.83
CA TYR A 745 -1.40 18.43 -1.87
C TYR A 745 -1.00 19.85 -2.27
N ALA A 746 0.26 20.06 -2.68
CA ALA A 746 0.74 21.39 -3.05
C ALA A 746 0.04 21.96 -4.30
N LEU A 747 -0.04 21.14 -5.36
CA LEU A 747 -0.66 21.52 -6.63
C LEU A 747 -2.19 21.62 -6.51
N GLY A 748 -2.83 20.65 -5.85
CA GLY A 748 -4.27 20.63 -5.62
C GLY A 748 -4.74 21.81 -4.76
N PHE A 749 -4.06 22.11 -3.64
CA PHE A 749 -4.38 23.29 -2.84
C PHE A 749 -4.18 24.57 -3.63
N ALA A 750 -3.08 24.70 -4.38
CA ALA A 750 -2.81 25.90 -5.16
C ALA A 750 -3.82 26.09 -6.31
N TYR A 751 -4.30 25.01 -6.93
CA TYR A 751 -5.42 25.05 -7.86
C TYR A 751 -6.71 25.53 -7.17
N GLN A 752 -7.14 24.87 -6.08
CA GLN A 752 -8.35 25.23 -5.33
C GLN A 752 -8.34 26.68 -4.82
N PHE A 753 -7.18 27.18 -4.38
CA PHE A 753 -7.05 28.56 -3.88
C PHE A 753 -7.02 29.62 -4.99
N THR A 754 -6.64 29.28 -6.23
CA THR A 754 -6.36 30.28 -7.29
C THR A 754 -7.16 30.14 -8.59
N GLY A 755 -7.69 28.96 -8.89
CA GLY A 755 -8.27 28.61 -10.18
C GLY A 755 -7.28 28.49 -11.35
N ASP A 756 -5.96 28.52 -11.09
CA ASP A 756 -4.95 28.52 -12.15
C ASP A 756 -4.63 27.09 -12.63
N LEU A 757 -5.06 26.77 -13.85
CA LEU A 757 -4.89 25.46 -14.48
C LEU A 757 -3.42 25.02 -14.65
N LYS A 758 -2.42 25.91 -14.53
CA LYS A 758 -1.00 25.49 -14.59
C LYS A 758 -0.63 24.45 -13.53
N TYR A 759 -1.31 24.46 -12.38
CA TYR A 759 -1.10 23.47 -11.32
C TYR A 759 -1.67 22.10 -11.71
N VAL A 760 -2.80 22.07 -12.42
CA VAL A 760 -3.41 20.85 -12.96
C VAL A 760 -2.58 20.27 -14.11
N GLU A 761 -2.05 21.12 -15.00
CA GLU A 761 -1.13 20.67 -16.06
C GLU A 761 0.15 20.05 -15.49
N GLN A 762 0.70 20.59 -14.40
CA GLN A 762 1.84 19.95 -13.72
C GLN A 762 1.44 18.67 -12.99
N ALA A 763 0.27 18.63 -12.36
CA ALA A 763 -0.21 17.42 -11.68
C ALA A 763 -0.47 16.27 -12.66
N TRP A 764 -0.98 16.58 -13.87
CA TRP A 764 -1.16 15.62 -14.95
C TRP A 764 0.14 14.90 -15.32
N VAL A 765 1.29 15.60 -15.32
CA VAL A 765 2.59 14.98 -15.67
C VAL A 765 2.95 13.82 -14.72
N ASP A 766 2.61 13.95 -13.44
CA ASP A 766 2.87 12.91 -12.44
C ASP A 766 1.72 11.87 -12.35
N LEU A 767 0.46 12.29 -12.49
CA LEU A 767 -0.69 11.38 -12.56
C LEU A 767 -0.62 10.44 -13.77
N GLU A 768 -0.26 10.96 -14.95
CA GLU A 768 -0.02 10.16 -16.17
C GLU A 768 1.12 9.15 -15.96
N ALA A 769 2.13 9.50 -15.15
CA ALA A 769 3.21 8.58 -14.83
C ALA A 769 2.72 7.43 -13.94
N VAL A 770 2.13 7.71 -12.78
CA VAL A 770 1.77 6.68 -11.80
C VAL A 770 0.55 5.84 -12.21
N CYS A 771 -0.43 6.42 -12.91
CA CYS A 771 -1.62 5.69 -13.36
C CYS A 771 -1.35 4.90 -14.65
N VAL A 772 -0.70 5.52 -15.65
CA VAL A 772 -0.61 4.96 -17.02
C VAL A 772 0.74 4.30 -17.33
N LYS A 773 1.87 4.88 -16.88
CA LYS A 773 3.22 4.43 -17.30
C LYS A 773 3.90 3.46 -16.34
N PHE A 774 3.62 3.56 -15.04
CA PHE A 774 4.08 2.59 -14.06
C PHE A 774 3.40 1.23 -14.33
N TYR A 775 4.07 0.12 -14.00
CA TYR A 775 3.48 -1.21 -14.18
C TYR A 775 2.54 -1.56 -13.02
N ASP A 776 2.99 -1.39 -11.78
CA ASP A 776 2.20 -1.49 -10.54
C ASP A 776 2.50 -0.29 -9.61
N TRP A 777 2.05 -0.38 -8.35
CA TRP A 777 2.42 0.53 -7.24
C TRP A 777 3.20 -0.18 -6.13
N HIS A 778 4.01 -1.17 -6.50
CA HIS A 778 4.82 -2.00 -5.60
C HIS A 778 4.04 -2.64 -4.43
N PRO A 779 2.88 -3.30 -4.66
CA PRO A 779 1.95 -3.71 -3.60
C PRO A 779 2.51 -4.75 -2.60
N ILE A 780 3.65 -5.39 -2.92
CA ILE A 780 4.40 -6.28 -2.01
C ILE A 780 4.99 -5.54 -0.78
N HIS A 781 5.12 -4.21 -0.85
CA HIS A 781 5.28 -3.35 0.32
C HIS A 781 3.99 -2.52 0.45
N ASP A 782 3.08 -2.97 1.31
CA ASP A 782 1.69 -2.51 1.39
C ASP A 782 1.55 -0.98 1.56
N ILE A 783 2.47 -0.39 2.31
CA ILE A 783 2.55 1.07 2.51
C ILE A 783 2.77 1.83 1.19
N ASP A 784 3.47 1.25 0.21
CA ASP A 784 3.74 1.92 -1.08
C ASP A 784 2.44 2.12 -1.85
N LEU A 785 1.57 1.10 -1.83
CA LEU A 785 0.19 1.12 -2.31
C LEU A 785 -0.66 2.12 -1.49
N GLY A 786 -0.57 2.10 -0.17
CA GLY A 786 -1.30 3.01 0.73
C GLY A 786 -1.00 4.50 0.47
N GLU A 787 0.27 4.90 0.47
CA GLU A 787 0.67 6.29 0.26
C GLU A 787 0.39 6.75 -1.19
N MET A 788 0.52 5.87 -2.19
CA MET A 788 0.18 6.18 -3.58
C MET A 788 -1.34 6.32 -3.79
N ALA A 789 -2.14 5.47 -3.15
CA ALA A 789 -3.60 5.54 -3.14
C ALA A 789 -4.10 6.89 -2.58
N ALA A 790 -3.56 7.31 -1.43
CA ALA A 790 -3.84 8.63 -0.85
C ALA A 790 -3.47 9.77 -1.79
N ALA A 791 -2.31 9.67 -2.46
CA ALA A 791 -1.83 10.72 -3.36
C ALA A 791 -2.69 10.88 -4.61
N VAL A 792 -3.07 9.77 -5.26
CA VAL A 792 -3.94 9.82 -6.45
C VAL A 792 -5.38 10.21 -6.08
N ALA A 793 -5.87 9.86 -4.90
CA ALA A 793 -7.16 10.34 -4.39
C ALA A 793 -7.20 11.89 -4.32
N ILE A 794 -6.20 12.52 -3.69
CA ILE A 794 -6.08 13.99 -3.64
C ILE A 794 -5.87 14.58 -5.05
N GLY A 795 -5.03 13.95 -5.87
CA GLY A 795 -4.75 14.41 -7.23
C GLY A 795 -5.97 14.40 -8.16
N TYR A 796 -6.86 13.42 -8.01
CA TYR A 796 -8.11 13.33 -8.75
C TYR A 796 -9.20 14.23 -8.17
N ASP A 797 -9.47 14.14 -6.87
CA ASP A 797 -10.58 14.84 -6.20
C ASP A 797 -10.40 16.36 -6.20
N TRP A 798 -9.23 16.85 -5.76
CA TRP A 798 -9.02 18.30 -5.62
C TRP A 798 -8.85 19.02 -6.96
N MET A 799 -8.57 18.30 -8.06
CA MET A 799 -8.38 18.87 -9.40
C MET A 799 -9.41 18.37 -10.43
N TYR A 800 -10.44 17.65 -10.00
CA TYR A 800 -11.46 17.00 -10.84
C TYR A 800 -11.98 17.89 -11.98
N HIS A 801 -12.38 19.13 -11.64
CA HIS A 801 -12.97 20.11 -12.57
C HIS A 801 -11.96 20.74 -13.54
N GLY A 802 -10.65 20.65 -13.25
CA GLY A 802 -9.58 21.11 -14.13
C GLY A 802 -9.05 20.00 -15.05
N LEU A 803 -9.25 18.74 -14.69
CA LEU A 803 -8.92 17.59 -15.55
C LEU A 803 -9.95 17.47 -16.70
N THR A 804 -9.47 17.08 -17.88
CA THR A 804 -10.37 16.78 -19.01
C THR A 804 -11.00 15.39 -18.83
N PRO A 805 -12.14 15.08 -19.48
CA PRO A 805 -12.77 13.76 -19.39
C PRO A 805 -11.82 12.61 -19.76
N GLU A 806 -10.97 12.81 -20.76
CA GLU A 806 -10.00 11.81 -21.24
C GLU A 806 -8.88 11.59 -20.20
N ARG A 807 -8.44 12.66 -19.53
CA ARG A 807 -7.47 12.58 -18.43
C ARG A 807 -8.05 11.86 -17.21
N ARG A 808 -9.33 12.11 -16.87
CA ARG A 808 -10.01 11.39 -15.78
C ARG A 808 -10.17 9.91 -16.11
N ALA A 809 -10.64 9.55 -17.31
CA ALA A 809 -10.74 8.15 -17.76
C ALA A 809 -9.40 7.36 -17.70
N LEU A 810 -8.27 8.03 -17.98
CA LEU A 810 -6.94 7.43 -17.84
C LEU A 810 -6.52 7.21 -16.38
N ILE A 811 -6.97 8.07 -15.45
CA ILE A 811 -6.77 7.89 -14.01
C ILE A 811 -7.71 6.80 -13.46
N GLU A 812 -8.98 6.80 -13.89
CA GLU A 812 -10.01 5.79 -13.55
C GLU A 812 -9.57 4.37 -13.92
N HIS A 813 -9.07 4.17 -15.15
CA HIS A 813 -8.53 2.86 -15.57
C HIS A 813 -7.25 2.47 -14.82
N GLY A 814 -6.39 3.44 -14.50
CA GLY A 814 -5.17 3.23 -13.74
C GLY A 814 -5.44 2.84 -12.28
N ILE A 815 -6.38 3.54 -11.61
CA ILE A 815 -6.72 3.30 -10.21
C ILE A 815 -7.43 1.96 -10.00
N TYR A 816 -8.27 1.54 -10.96
CA TYR A 816 -8.92 0.23 -10.91
C TYR A 816 -7.88 -0.90 -10.84
N ARG A 817 -6.90 -0.88 -11.76
CA ARG A 817 -5.88 -1.93 -11.87
C ARG A 817 -4.84 -1.90 -10.75
N LYS A 818 -4.34 -0.72 -10.37
CA LYS A 818 -3.20 -0.58 -9.46
C LYS A 818 -3.58 -0.35 -8.00
N GLY A 819 -4.82 0.06 -7.74
CA GLY A 819 -5.33 0.38 -6.41
C GLY A 819 -6.49 -0.51 -5.99
N ILE A 820 -7.63 -0.43 -6.69
CA ILE A 820 -8.88 -1.12 -6.31
C ILE A 820 -8.69 -2.65 -6.31
N ALA A 821 -8.12 -3.22 -7.37
CA ALA A 821 -7.91 -4.66 -7.50
C ALA A 821 -6.93 -5.22 -6.45
N GLU A 822 -5.81 -4.55 -6.21
CA GLU A 822 -4.79 -4.98 -5.23
C GLU A 822 -5.31 -4.86 -3.78
N ALA A 823 -6.05 -3.78 -3.46
CA ALA A 823 -6.71 -3.61 -2.17
C ALA A 823 -7.80 -4.68 -1.96
N THR A 824 -8.58 -4.97 -3.00
CA THR A 824 -9.61 -6.04 -3.00
C THR A 824 -8.97 -7.40 -2.70
N TRP A 825 -7.85 -7.72 -3.34
CA TRP A 825 -7.14 -8.98 -3.12
C TRP A 825 -6.59 -9.10 -1.68
N GLY A 826 -6.05 -8.01 -1.13
CA GLY A 826 -5.60 -7.94 0.27
C GLY A 826 -6.70 -8.27 1.27
N PHE A 827 -7.92 -7.79 1.05
CA PHE A 827 -9.09 -8.09 1.90
C PHE A 827 -9.74 -9.46 1.64
N GLN A 828 -9.35 -10.19 0.58
CA GLN A 828 -9.96 -11.47 0.22
C GLN A 828 -9.13 -12.69 0.61
N SER A 829 -7.81 -12.57 0.89
CA SER A 829 -6.99 -13.73 1.22
C SER A 829 -5.82 -13.45 2.18
N PHE A 830 -5.79 -14.19 3.30
CA PHE A 830 -4.61 -14.30 4.18
C PHE A 830 -3.36 -14.85 3.47
N ASN A 831 -3.51 -15.46 2.29
CA ASN A 831 -2.41 -15.95 1.46
C ASN A 831 -1.96 -14.93 0.39
N SER A 832 -2.56 -13.73 0.33
CA SER A 832 -2.08 -12.64 -0.53
C SER A 832 -0.70 -12.14 -0.06
N PRO A 833 0.23 -11.79 -0.97
CA PRO A 833 1.45 -11.06 -0.60
C PRO A 833 1.16 -9.72 0.10
N THR A 834 -0.05 -9.17 -0.09
CA THR A 834 -0.50 -7.88 0.44
C THR A 834 -1.35 -8.02 1.71
N GLY A 835 -1.92 -9.19 2.01
CA GLY A 835 -3.08 -9.33 2.92
C GLY A 835 -2.83 -9.07 4.42
N THR A 836 -1.58 -8.79 4.83
CA THR A 836 -1.21 -8.59 6.24
C THR A 836 -1.75 -7.29 6.82
N TYR A 837 -1.71 -6.16 6.09
CA TYR A 837 -2.11 -4.84 6.59
C TYR A 837 -3.55 -4.80 7.13
N SER A 838 -4.41 -5.72 6.66
CA SER A 838 -5.79 -5.83 7.09
C SER A 838 -5.95 -6.35 8.54
N ILE A 839 -4.94 -7.04 9.09
CA ILE A 839 -4.98 -7.67 10.43
C ILE A 839 -3.82 -7.28 11.37
N LEU A 840 -2.83 -6.54 10.87
CA LEU A 840 -1.75 -5.98 11.69
C LEU A 840 -2.30 -4.99 12.75
N LYS A 841 -1.54 -4.79 13.82
CA LYS A 841 -1.90 -3.90 14.95
C LYS A 841 -0.99 -2.67 15.08
N ASP A 842 -0.20 -2.43 14.06
CA ASP A 842 0.85 -1.42 13.93
C ASP A 842 0.49 -0.39 12.86
N ASN A 843 1.41 0.55 12.61
CA ASN A 843 1.22 1.63 11.64
C ASN A 843 0.89 1.15 10.21
N HIS A 844 1.34 -0.02 9.75
CA HIS A 844 1.04 -0.51 8.38
C HIS A 844 -0.47 -0.60 8.15
N ASN A 845 -1.23 -1.05 9.16
CA ASN A 845 -2.68 -1.16 9.06
C ASN A 845 -3.33 0.20 8.75
N VAL A 846 -3.18 1.20 9.62
CA VAL A 846 -3.93 2.46 9.41
C VAL A 846 -3.37 3.29 8.25
N VAL A 847 -2.07 3.16 7.93
CA VAL A 847 -1.46 3.82 6.76
C VAL A 847 -2.07 3.29 5.47
N THR A 848 -2.05 1.97 5.29
CA THR A 848 -2.54 1.33 4.07
C THR A 848 -4.07 1.41 3.96
N ASN A 849 -4.81 1.09 5.02
CA ASN A 849 -6.27 1.19 5.03
C ASN A 849 -6.78 2.64 4.92
N GLY A 850 -6.06 3.61 5.49
CA GLY A 850 -6.39 5.03 5.37
C GLY A 850 -6.25 5.54 3.93
N GLY A 851 -5.15 5.18 3.25
CA GLY A 851 -4.96 5.50 1.84
C GLY A 851 -5.98 4.83 0.91
N ILE A 852 -6.29 3.54 1.15
CA ILE A 852 -7.34 2.81 0.44
C ILE A 852 -8.72 3.47 0.67
N THR A 853 -9.01 3.98 1.87
CA THR A 853 -10.27 4.68 2.17
C THR A 853 -10.37 6.00 1.40
N MET A 854 -9.30 6.81 1.35
CA MET A 854 -9.28 8.05 0.55
C MET A 854 -9.53 7.76 -0.94
N LEU A 855 -8.87 6.74 -1.49
CA LEU A 855 -9.06 6.27 -2.86
C LEU A 855 -10.52 5.85 -3.09
N ALA A 856 -11.05 4.97 -2.25
CA ALA A 856 -12.39 4.44 -2.44
C ALA A 856 -13.46 5.54 -2.39
N LEU A 857 -13.35 6.50 -1.47
CA LEU A 857 -14.25 7.65 -1.41
C LEU A 857 -14.08 8.62 -2.60
N ALA A 858 -12.89 8.70 -3.20
CA ALA A 858 -12.65 9.52 -4.38
C ALA A 858 -13.34 8.95 -5.61
N PHE A 859 -13.33 7.63 -5.81
CA PHE A 859 -13.86 6.97 -7.02
C PHE A 859 -15.24 6.32 -6.84
N MET A 860 -15.97 6.58 -5.73
CA MET A 860 -17.25 5.94 -5.41
C MET A 860 -18.43 6.31 -6.35
N ASP A 861 -18.29 7.31 -7.22
CA ASP A 861 -19.21 7.57 -8.34
C ASP A 861 -18.82 6.88 -9.66
N VAL A 862 -17.62 6.28 -9.74
CA VAL A 862 -17.14 5.51 -10.89
C VAL A 862 -17.25 4.00 -10.63
N TYR A 863 -16.78 3.55 -9.46
CA TYR A 863 -16.75 2.14 -9.03
C TYR A 863 -17.52 1.97 -7.70
N PRO A 864 -18.84 2.25 -7.65
CA PRO A 864 -19.61 2.40 -6.42
C PRO A 864 -19.61 1.16 -5.53
N ASP A 865 -19.79 -0.03 -6.11
CA ASP A 865 -19.99 -1.28 -5.38
C ASP A 865 -18.65 -1.72 -4.77
N GLU A 866 -17.58 -1.78 -5.58
CA GLU A 866 -16.21 -2.08 -5.19
C GLU A 866 -15.70 -1.11 -4.11
N CYS A 867 -15.85 0.20 -4.32
CA CYS A 867 -15.36 1.21 -3.39
C CYS A 867 -16.09 1.16 -2.04
N ALA A 868 -17.41 0.94 -2.02
CA ALA A 868 -18.14 0.87 -0.75
C ALA A 868 -17.72 -0.35 0.08
N HIS A 869 -17.43 -1.48 -0.56
CA HIS A 869 -16.85 -2.64 0.11
C HIS A 869 -15.39 -2.46 0.55
N LEU A 870 -14.56 -1.72 -0.21
CA LEU A 870 -13.22 -1.36 0.25
C LEU A 870 -13.26 -0.48 1.50
N VAL A 871 -14.19 0.48 1.58
CA VAL A 871 -14.41 1.27 2.82
C VAL A 871 -14.91 0.38 3.96
N SER A 872 -15.87 -0.53 3.72
CA SER A 872 -16.35 -1.48 4.75
C SER A 872 -15.21 -2.28 5.36
N ASN A 873 -14.35 -2.86 4.51
CA ASN A 873 -13.22 -3.66 4.96
C ASN A 873 -12.13 -2.80 5.64
N ALA A 874 -11.81 -1.61 5.12
CA ALA A 874 -10.84 -0.71 5.74
C ALA A 874 -11.28 -0.26 7.15
N ILE A 875 -12.58 -0.02 7.35
CA ILE A 875 -13.16 0.24 8.68
C ILE A 875 -12.95 -0.97 9.61
N ARG A 876 -13.28 -2.18 9.14
CA ARG A 876 -13.07 -3.43 9.91
C ARG A 876 -11.59 -3.80 10.11
N ALA A 877 -10.68 -3.21 9.35
CA ALA A 877 -9.24 -3.34 9.55
C ALA A 877 -8.76 -2.44 10.69
N VAL A 878 -9.14 -1.15 10.70
CA VAL A 878 -8.66 -0.19 11.71
C VAL A 878 -9.21 -0.44 13.12
N ASP A 879 -10.33 -1.16 13.22
CA ASP A 879 -10.84 -1.85 14.42
C ASP A 879 -9.72 -2.57 15.22
N ASN A 880 -8.68 -3.11 14.56
CA ASN A 880 -7.62 -3.90 15.19
C ASN A 880 -6.47 -3.07 15.78
N VAL A 881 -6.28 -1.82 15.32
CA VAL A 881 -5.09 -0.99 15.59
C VAL A 881 -5.43 0.25 16.42
N LEU A 882 -6.55 0.93 16.16
CA LEU A 882 -6.94 2.13 16.92
C LEU A 882 -7.18 1.90 18.44
N PRO A 883 -7.58 0.70 18.92
CA PRO A 883 -7.60 0.42 20.35
C PRO A 883 -6.22 0.44 21.03
N ALA A 884 -5.11 0.40 20.29
CA ALA A 884 -3.75 0.49 20.85
C ALA A 884 -3.36 1.88 21.37
N PHE A 885 -4.20 2.91 21.18
CA PHE A 885 -4.06 4.19 21.89
C PHE A 885 -4.57 4.14 23.35
N ALA A 886 -5.27 3.08 23.75
CA ALA A 886 -5.85 2.97 25.09
C ALA A 886 -4.76 2.76 26.18
N PRO A 887 -4.95 3.28 27.41
CA PRO A 887 -6.12 4.03 27.88
C PRO A 887 -6.05 5.55 27.65
N ASP A 888 -4.85 6.10 27.42
CA ASP A 888 -4.54 7.52 27.64
C ASP A 888 -3.90 8.26 26.45
N GLY A 889 -3.78 7.60 25.29
CA GLY A 889 -3.36 8.21 24.03
C GLY A 889 -1.86 8.14 23.73
N ALA A 890 -1.11 7.30 24.44
CA ALA A 890 0.26 6.97 24.05
C ALA A 890 0.31 6.02 22.84
N TRP A 891 1.52 5.75 22.33
CA TRP A 891 1.74 4.84 21.20
C TRP A 891 3.01 4.00 21.41
N PHE A 892 2.84 2.68 21.33
CA PHE A 892 3.88 1.68 21.64
C PHE A 892 5.11 1.74 20.73
N GLU A 893 4.91 2.04 19.44
CA GLU A 893 6.00 2.20 18.46
C GLU A 893 6.78 3.52 18.60
N GLY A 894 6.43 4.35 19.59
CA GLY A 894 7.06 5.62 19.87
C GLY A 894 6.61 6.80 18.98
N PRO A 895 7.14 8.01 19.23
CA PRO A 895 6.54 9.25 18.73
C PRO A 895 6.64 9.50 17.21
N HIS A 896 7.56 8.85 16.51
CA HIS A 896 7.66 9.00 15.04
C HIS A 896 6.55 8.18 14.36
N TYR A 897 6.24 7.02 14.91
CA TYR A 897 5.15 6.17 14.46
C TYR A 897 3.79 6.66 14.95
N TRP A 898 3.72 7.32 16.12
CA TRP A 898 2.54 8.12 16.50
C TRP A 898 2.16 9.11 15.40
N GLU A 899 3.13 9.89 14.88
CA GLU A 899 2.89 10.90 13.84
C GLU A 899 2.40 10.26 12.55
N TYR A 900 3.03 9.16 12.13
CA TYR A 900 2.68 8.46 10.91
C TYR A 900 1.30 7.79 10.97
N THR A 901 1.01 7.08 12.06
CA THR A 901 -0.31 6.50 12.39
C THR A 901 -1.39 7.59 12.45
N MET A 902 -1.12 8.73 13.09
CA MET A 902 -2.09 9.82 13.23
C MET A 902 -2.32 10.61 11.94
N GLN A 903 -1.31 10.79 11.09
CA GLN A 903 -1.49 11.38 9.76
C GLN A 903 -2.51 10.58 8.95
N TYR A 904 -2.37 9.26 8.89
CA TYR A 904 -3.30 8.43 8.11
C TYR A 904 -4.65 8.22 8.80
N THR A 905 -4.70 8.18 10.14
CA THR A 905 -5.95 8.22 10.90
C THR A 905 -6.74 9.51 10.64
N SER A 906 -6.08 10.68 10.66
CA SER A 906 -6.73 11.97 10.40
C SER A 906 -7.22 12.06 8.96
N LYS A 907 -6.40 11.60 7.99
CA LYS A 907 -6.74 11.53 6.56
C LYS A 907 -7.96 10.65 6.30
N MET A 908 -8.00 9.45 6.89
CA MET A 908 -9.13 8.52 6.79
C MET A 908 -10.41 9.14 7.37
N ILE A 909 -10.37 9.55 8.64
CA ILE A 909 -11.57 10.01 9.36
C ILE A 909 -12.08 11.34 8.79
N SER A 910 -11.20 12.28 8.43
CA SER A 910 -11.63 13.53 7.79
C SER A 910 -12.22 13.33 6.40
N SER A 911 -11.80 12.29 5.66
CA SER A 911 -12.42 11.93 4.37
C SER A 911 -13.80 11.28 4.55
N LEU A 912 -13.98 10.43 5.56
CA LEU A 912 -15.27 9.85 5.92
C LEU A 912 -16.26 10.94 6.41
N ASP A 913 -15.82 11.81 7.32
CA ASP A 913 -16.58 12.96 7.82
C ASP A 913 -17.07 13.87 6.68
N THR A 914 -16.26 14.12 5.64
CA THR A 914 -16.67 14.96 4.51
C THR A 914 -17.51 14.23 3.47
N ALA A 915 -17.07 13.06 2.99
CA ALA A 915 -17.74 12.37 1.88
C ALA A 915 -19.07 11.69 2.30
N LEU A 916 -19.15 11.18 3.53
CA LEU A 916 -20.29 10.41 4.04
C LEU A 916 -21.06 11.11 5.18
N GLY A 917 -20.50 12.17 5.76
CA GLY A 917 -21.10 12.86 6.92
C GLY A 917 -20.99 12.06 8.24
N THR A 918 -20.20 10.99 8.25
CA THR A 918 -20.01 10.09 9.39
C THR A 918 -18.69 9.33 9.26
N ASP A 919 -18.01 9.09 10.38
CA ASP A 919 -16.86 8.20 10.49
C ASP A 919 -17.23 6.84 11.10
N PHE A 920 -18.52 6.54 11.20
CA PHE A 920 -19.06 5.32 11.80
C PHE A 920 -18.57 5.04 13.24
N ASN A 921 -18.31 6.10 14.01
CA ASN A 921 -17.79 6.09 15.38
C ASN A 921 -16.34 5.57 15.53
N ILE A 922 -15.56 5.51 14.45
CA ILE A 922 -14.14 5.13 14.51
C ILE A 922 -13.33 6.10 15.40
N SER A 923 -13.69 7.39 15.43
CA SER A 923 -13.09 8.35 16.37
C SER A 923 -13.47 8.16 17.84
N CYS A 924 -14.33 7.20 18.20
CA CYS A 924 -14.66 6.89 19.58
C CYS A 924 -13.64 5.98 20.29
N SER A 925 -12.65 5.41 19.59
CA SER A 925 -11.62 4.53 20.19
C SER A 925 -10.95 5.18 21.40
N GLU A 926 -10.74 4.40 22.45
CA GLU A 926 -10.12 4.87 23.69
C GLU A 926 -8.70 5.41 23.46
N GLY A 927 -8.32 6.46 24.21
CA GLY A 927 -7.04 7.16 24.09
C GLY A 927 -6.96 8.20 22.96
N LEU A 928 -7.63 8.02 21.81
CA LEU A 928 -7.58 8.99 20.69
C LEU A 928 -7.87 10.45 21.11
N PRO A 929 -8.86 10.78 21.97
CA PRO A 929 -9.15 12.17 22.35
C PRO A 929 -8.01 12.86 23.13
N THR A 930 -7.17 12.11 23.84
CA THR A 930 -6.02 12.62 24.59
C THR A 930 -4.68 12.39 23.89
N SER A 931 -4.68 11.68 22.76
CA SER A 931 -3.48 11.31 21.99
C SER A 931 -2.65 12.52 21.54
N GLY A 932 -3.30 13.65 21.24
CA GLY A 932 -2.61 14.91 20.93
C GLY A 932 -1.82 15.48 22.11
N GLU A 933 -2.22 15.20 23.35
CA GLU A 933 -1.45 15.62 24.53
C GLU A 933 -0.14 14.85 24.64
N PHE A 934 -0.13 13.56 24.32
CA PHE A 934 1.07 12.70 24.41
C PHE A 934 2.27 13.30 23.66
N MET A 935 2.07 13.74 22.41
CA MET A 935 3.12 14.43 21.67
C MET A 935 3.54 15.76 22.28
N MET A 936 2.59 16.54 22.80
CA MET A 936 2.93 17.78 23.52
C MET A 936 3.72 17.51 24.82
N TYR A 937 3.44 16.40 25.52
CA TYR A 937 4.19 16.00 26.71
C TYR A 937 5.58 15.46 26.38
N LEU A 938 5.79 14.72 25.29
CA LEU A 938 7.13 14.21 24.91
C LEU A 938 8.11 15.30 24.47
N GLN A 939 7.65 16.54 24.24
CA GLN A 939 8.45 17.63 23.69
C GLN A 939 9.15 18.51 24.74
N SER A 940 10.45 18.74 24.54
CA SER A 940 11.28 19.72 25.27
C SER A 940 11.79 20.83 24.34
N SER A 941 12.46 21.85 24.89
CA SER A 941 13.09 22.89 24.07
C SER A 941 14.23 22.36 23.19
N THR A 942 14.84 21.23 23.53
CA THR A 942 15.85 20.52 22.71
C THR A 942 15.24 19.51 21.72
N GLY A 943 13.90 19.43 21.64
CA GLY A 943 13.18 18.48 20.78
C GLY A 943 12.54 17.33 21.56
N ILE A 944 12.06 16.32 20.83
CA ILE A 944 11.25 15.24 21.39
C ILE A 944 12.06 14.22 22.20
N TYR A 945 11.40 13.47 23.07
CA TYR A 945 11.92 12.23 23.64
C TYR A 945 11.75 11.09 22.64
N ASN A 946 12.82 10.74 21.94
CA ASN A 946 12.83 9.70 20.91
C ASN A 946 13.19 8.31 21.48
N TYR A 947 12.24 7.66 22.14
CA TYR A 947 12.32 6.22 22.45
C TYR A 947 11.80 5.39 21.26
N GLY A 948 12.09 4.08 21.26
CA GLY A 948 11.85 3.19 20.12
C GLY A 948 12.67 3.60 18.89
N ASP A 949 12.26 3.16 17.70
CA ASP A 949 12.88 3.55 16.43
C ASP A 949 12.53 5.00 16.03
N GLY A 950 12.97 5.97 16.82
CA GLY A 950 12.79 7.40 16.60
C GLY A 950 14.10 8.19 16.73
N ILE A 951 14.19 9.34 16.05
CA ILE A 951 15.38 10.21 16.07
C ILE A 951 15.15 11.51 16.87
N GLN A 952 16.20 12.18 17.33
CA GLN A 952 16.02 13.46 18.05
C GLN A 952 15.59 14.57 17.08
N SER A 953 14.28 14.82 17.02
CA SER A 953 13.61 15.73 16.07
C SER A 953 12.67 16.72 16.80
N ARG A 954 11.83 17.44 16.05
CA ARG A 954 10.76 18.31 16.56
C ARG A 954 9.43 18.03 15.84
N ILE A 955 8.71 17.03 16.31
CA ILE A 955 7.41 16.61 15.77
C ILE A 955 6.27 17.48 16.32
N TYR A 956 5.65 18.30 15.46
CA TYR A 956 4.48 19.14 15.80
C TYR A 956 3.45 19.17 14.64
N PRO A 957 2.80 18.02 14.34
CA PRO A 957 2.04 17.85 13.11
C PRO A 957 0.65 18.50 13.17
N PRO A 958 0.04 18.85 12.02
CA PRO A 958 -1.29 19.49 11.96
C PRO A 958 -2.41 18.58 12.46
N GLU A 959 -2.19 17.28 12.58
CA GLU A 959 -3.05 16.29 13.23
C GLU A 959 -3.51 16.73 14.63
N ILE A 960 -2.68 17.48 15.37
CA ILE A 960 -3.05 18.03 16.69
C ILE A 960 -4.12 19.13 16.56
N LEU A 961 -4.21 19.83 15.42
CA LEU A 961 -5.35 20.71 15.08
C LEU A 961 -6.59 19.90 14.69
N TRP A 962 -6.44 18.75 14.01
CA TRP A 962 -7.56 17.85 13.72
C TRP A 962 -8.17 17.30 15.00
N LEU A 963 -7.35 16.80 15.93
CA LEU A 963 -7.78 16.36 17.26
C LEU A 963 -8.49 17.49 18.03
N ALA A 964 -7.93 18.71 18.00
CA ALA A 964 -8.54 19.89 18.61
C ALA A 964 -9.93 20.22 18.02
N LYS A 965 -10.11 20.06 16.70
CA LYS A 965 -11.37 20.27 15.97
C LYS A 965 -12.39 19.15 16.26
N LYS A 966 -11.98 17.88 16.11
CA LYS A 966 -12.84 16.68 16.22
C LYS A 966 -13.40 16.49 17.63
N TYR A 967 -12.58 16.70 18.66
CA TYR A 967 -12.96 16.52 20.07
C TYR A 967 -13.30 17.83 20.80
N ASN A 968 -13.47 18.94 20.06
CA ASN A 968 -13.79 20.27 20.62
C ASN A 968 -12.85 20.69 21.77
N ASN A 969 -11.54 20.49 21.57
CA ASN A 969 -10.46 20.86 22.49
C ASN A 969 -9.62 21.99 21.85
N PRO A 970 -10.18 23.20 21.65
CA PRO A 970 -9.47 24.28 20.95
C PRO A 970 -8.21 24.76 21.70
N GLY A 971 -8.14 24.50 23.02
CA GLY A 971 -6.99 24.83 23.86
C GLY A 971 -5.70 24.12 23.45
N ILE A 972 -5.73 22.84 23.07
CA ILE A 972 -4.52 22.14 22.62
C ILE A 972 -4.03 22.66 21.26
N GLY A 973 -4.96 22.98 20.36
CA GLY A 973 -4.64 23.56 19.05
C GLY A 973 -4.02 24.96 19.16
N LYS A 974 -4.51 25.80 20.08
CA LYS A 974 -3.85 27.05 20.44
C LYS A 974 -2.45 26.81 21.00
N LYS A 975 -2.29 25.81 21.88
CA LYS A 975 -1.00 25.52 22.52
C LYS A 975 0.07 25.02 21.55
N LEU A 976 -0.33 24.23 20.54
CA LEU A 976 0.51 23.86 19.41
C LEU A 976 1.07 25.11 18.71
N LEU A 977 0.19 26.03 18.31
CA LEU A 977 0.56 27.22 17.53
C LEU A 977 1.43 28.21 18.33
N GLU A 978 1.24 28.32 19.65
CA GLU A 978 2.17 29.06 20.53
C GLU A 978 3.59 28.49 20.50
N ILE A 979 3.73 27.16 20.45
CA ILE A 979 5.01 26.46 20.56
C ILE A 979 5.72 26.36 19.20
N THR A 980 4.97 26.10 18.11
CA THR A 980 5.50 26.12 16.74
C THR A 980 5.70 27.52 16.18
N SER A 981 5.08 28.55 16.78
CA SER A 981 4.94 29.88 16.16
C SER A 981 4.31 29.80 14.75
N SER A 982 3.31 28.92 14.59
CA SER A 982 2.66 28.59 13.32
C SER A 982 3.57 28.00 12.24
N TYR A 983 4.72 27.44 12.61
CA TYR A 983 5.62 26.76 11.69
C TYR A 983 5.26 25.27 11.56
N PHE A 984 4.95 24.84 10.33
CA PHE A 984 4.85 23.44 9.90
C PHE A 984 5.86 23.22 8.76
N ASP A 985 6.39 22.01 8.57
CA ASP A 985 7.62 21.78 7.80
C ASP A 985 7.45 21.75 6.28
N ASN A 986 6.39 21.14 5.77
CA ASN A 986 6.17 20.95 4.33
C ASN A 986 4.85 21.57 3.82
N ALA A 987 4.47 21.33 2.56
CA ALA A 987 3.29 21.92 1.93
C ALA A 987 1.98 21.16 2.20
N GLU A 988 2.06 19.84 2.37
CA GLU A 988 0.95 18.99 2.83
C GLU A 988 0.57 19.38 4.26
N ASP A 989 1.54 19.50 5.18
CA ASP A 989 1.27 19.90 6.56
C ASP A 989 0.51 21.23 6.65
N ARG A 990 0.88 22.20 5.79
CA ARG A 990 0.30 23.54 5.75
C ARG A 990 -1.10 23.53 5.12
N ALA A 991 -1.34 22.67 4.12
CA ALA A 991 -2.68 22.47 3.56
C ALA A 991 -3.63 21.83 4.59
N LEU A 992 -3.20 20.74 5.22
CA LEU A 992 -3.92 20.06 6.31
C LEU A 992 -4.17 21.01 7.49
N ALA A 993 -3.16 21.80 7.89
CA ALA A 993 -3.31 22.83 8.91
C ALA A 993 -4.44 23.81 8.60
N MET A 994 -4.59 24.28 7.35
CA MET A 994 -5.68 25.20 6.99
C MET A 994 -7.08 24.55 6.99
N ILE A 995 -7.16 23.25 6.69
CA ILE A 995 -8.39 22.45 6.73
C ILE A 995 -8.83 22.18 8.18
N PHE A 996 -7.87 21.89 9.06
CA PHE A 996 -8.12 21.58 10.47
C PHE A 996 -8.20 22.83 11.36
N TYR A 997 -7.52 23.93 11.01
CA TYR A 997 -7.45 25.13 11.84
C TYR A 997 -8.81 25.80 12.01
N SER A 998 -9.16 25.98 13.29
CA SER A 998 -10.31 26.77 13.76
C SER A 998 -9.79 27.81 14.75
N PRO A 999 -9.92 29.13 14.49
CA PRO A 999 -9.44 30.16 15.40
C PRO A 999 -10.24 30.17 16.71
N THR A 1000 -9.58 30.51 17.82
CA THR A 1000 -10.18 30.52 19.17
C THR A 1000 -9.59 31.63 20.05
N ASP A 1001 -10.43 32.23 20.89
CA ASP A 1001 -10.01 33.15 21.95
C ASP A 1001 -9.69 32.42 23.27
N ASP A 1002 -10.11 31.16 23.43
CA ASP A 1002 -9.98 30.35 24.66
C ASP A 1002 -8.55 30.35 25.21
N GLU A 1003 -8.35 30.59 26.51
CA GLU A 1003 -7.01 30.55 27.14
C GLU A 1003 -6.45 29.13 27.28
N GLY A 1004 -7.31 28.11 27.17
CA GLY A 1004 -6.92 26.75 26.78
C GLY A 1004 -6.48 25.79 27.90
N THR A 1005 -6.02 24.62 27.46
CA THR A 1005 -5.88 23.41 28.27
C THR A 1005 -4.65 23.50 29.19
N GLN A 1006 -4.88 23.44 30.51
CA GLN A 1006 -3.80 23.50 31.51
C GLN A 1006 -3.11 22.15 31.66
N LEU A 1007 -2.07 21.93 30.86
CA LEU A 1007 -1.20 20.75 30.94
C LEU A 1007 -0.35 20.78 32.23
N SER A 1008 -0.23 19.64 32.91
CA SER A 1008 0.58 19.48 34.13
C SER A 1008 2.09 19.51 33.82
N ILE A 1009 2.93 19.66 34.85
CA ILE A 1009 4.40 19.59 34.71
C ILE A 1009 4.96 18.17 34.83
N ASP A 1010 4.11 17.18 35.11
CA ASP A 1010 4.39 15.75 35.05
C ASP A 1010 3.23 15.06 34.33
N LYS A 1011 3.53 14.01 33.56
CA LYS A 1011 2.51 13.12 32.98
C LYS A 1011 3.10 11.72 32.86
N PHE A 1012 2.40 10.77 33.45
CA PHE A 1012 2.59 9.33 33.25
C PHE A 1012 1.57 8.86 32.22
N TYR A 1013 2.01 7.99 31.32
CA TYR A 1013 1.17 7.20 30.42
C TYR A 1013 1.25 5.75 30.89
N GLU A 1014 0.12 5.16 31.31
CA GLU A 1014 0.12 3.85 31.97
C GLU A 1014 0.17 2.67 30.98
N GLY A 1015 -0.29 2.84 29.74
CA GLY A 1015 -0.11 1.85 28.66
C GLY A 1015 1.38 1.62 28.39
N GLU A 1016 2.01 2.59 27.72
CA GLU A 1016 3.43 2.50 27.33
C GLU A 1016 4.43 2.71 28.48
N ASN A 1017 3.96 2.85 29.71
CA ASN A 1017 4.77 3.08 30.90
C ASN A 1017 5.74 4.28 30.80
N VAL A 1018 5.48 5.23 29.90
CA VAL A 1018 6.29 6.44 29.68
C VAL A 1018 6.01 7.48 30.76
N LEU A 1019 7.06 8.09 31.31
CA LEU A 1019 6.95 9.23 32.22
C LEU A 1019 7.73 10.44 31.70
N VAL A 1020 7.03 11.57 31.63
CA VAL A 1020 7.64 12.90 31.47
C VAL A 1020 7.55 13.67 32.79
N MET A 1021 8.66 14.32 33.16
CA MET A 1021 8.74 15.31 34.24
C MET A 1021 9.48 16.55 33.73
N ARG A 1022 8.87 17.73 33.86
CA ARG A 1022 9.49 19.02 33.47
C ARG A 1022 9.44 20.02 34.64
N LYS A 1023 10.27 21.07 34.59
CA LYS A 1023 10.18 22.16 35.58
C LYS A 1023 9.00 23.09 35.31
N ASN A 1024 8.76 23.43 34.05
CA ASN A 1024 7.64 24.25 33.57
C ASN A 1024 7.47 24.07 32.05
N TRP A 1025 6.54 24.81 31.45
CA TRP A 1025 6.23 24.80 30.01
C TRP A 1025 6.90 25.94 29.20
N ALA A 1026 7.80 26.72 29.79
CA ALA A 1026 8.48 27.81 29.09
C ALA A 1026 9.62 27.28 28.20
N ASN A 1027 9.76 27.85 27.01
CA ASN A 1027 10.84 27.55 26.08
C ASN A 1027 12.12 28.34 26.42
N ASP A 1028 12.55 28.28 27.69
CA ASP A 1028 13.69 29.03 28.24
C ASP A 1028 14.94 28.16 28.50
N GLY A 1029 14.83 26.84 28.30
CA GLY A 1029 15.87 25.86 28.63
C GLY A 1029 15.76 25.29 30.04
N SER A 1030 14.62 25.46 30.70
CA SER A 1030 14.24 24.73 31.92
C SER A 1030 14.41 23.21 31.79
N ALA A 1031 14.63 22.55 32.92
CA ALA A 1031 14.93 21.12 32.96
C ALA A 1031 13.74 20.25 32.51
N PHE A 1032 14.04 19.18 31.77
CA PHE A 1032 13.10 18.16 31.31
C PHE A 1032 13.73 16.77 31.44
N VAL A 1033 12.91 15.79 31.82
CA VAL A 1033 13.25 14.38 31.96
C VAL A 1033 12.17 13.55 31.26
N GLY A 1034 12.58 12.65 30.36
CA GLY A 1034 11.75 11.57 29.83
C GLY A 1034 12.30 10.23 30.31
N ILE A 1035 11.43 9.28 30.64
CA ILE A 1035 11.77 7.91 31.07
C ILE A 1035 10.84 6.93 30.34
N HIS A 1036 11.40 5.84 29.82
CA HIS A 1036 10.67 4.74 29.17
C HIS A 1036 10.89 3.43 29.94
N ALA A 1037 9.90 2.55 29.86
CA ALA A 1037 9.84 1.24 30.49
C ALA A 1037 8.75 0.44 29.75
N GLY A 1038 8.03 -0.49 30.40
CA GLY A 1038 6.98 -1.26 29.72
C GLY A 1038 7.51 -2.57 29.12
N GLU A 1039 6.95 -2.99 27.99
CA GLU A 1039 7.19 -4.29 27.36
C GLU A 1039 8.39 -4.27 26.40
N THR A 1040 9.23 -5.31 26.44
CA THR A 1040 10.27 -5.55 25.43
C THR A 1040 9.73 -6.43 24.31
N ASN A 1041 10.14 -6.17 23.06
CA ASN A 1041 9.69 -6.88 21.84
C ASN A 1041 8.27 -6.51 21.33
N VAL A 1042 7.93 -5.22 21.33
CA VAL A 1042 6.82 -4.68 20.51
C VAL A 1042 7.34 -4.09 19.19
N SER A 1043 6.45 -3.79 18.22
CA SER A 1043 6.82 -3.17 16.95
C SER A 1043 7.63 -1.88 17.18
N HIS A 1044 8.68 -1.69 16.38
CA HIS A 1044 9.65 -0.60 16.51
C HIS A 1044 10.31 -0.42 17.89
N SER A 1045 10.19 -1.38 18.82
CA SER A 1045 10.82 -1.28 20.14
C SER A 1045 12.33 -1.51 20.09
N GLN A 1046 13.00 -1.01 21.12
CA GLN A 1046 14.41 -1.23 21.40
C GLN A 1046 14.53 -1.81 22.82
N LEU A 1047 15.67 -2.38 23.19
CA LEU A 1047 15.88 -2.92 24.54
C LEU A 1047 16.22 -1.80 25.54
N ASP A 1048 15.39 -0.76 25.59
CA ASP A 1048 15.65 0.50 26.31
C ASP A 1048 14.93 0.61 27.66
N GLY A 1049 14.41 -0.51 28.19
CA GLY A 1049 13.68 -0.54 29.46
C GLY A 1049 14.43 0.15 30.61
N GLY A 1050 13.79 1.17 31.22
CA GLY A 1050 14.39 1.99 32.26
C GLY A 1050 15.41 3.04 31.76
N SER A 1051 15.53 3.26 30.45
CA SER A 1051 16.27 4.39 29.85
C SER A 1051 15.64 5.73 30.27
N PHE A 1052 16.41 6.80 30.09
CA PHE A 1052 15.98 8.15 30.34
C PHE A 1052 16.71 9.14 29.44
N ILE A 1053 16.09 10.28 29.17
CA ILE A 1053 16.78 11.47 28.68
C ILE A 1053 16.76 12.58 29.73
N TYR A 1054 17.71 13.50 29.63
CA TYR A 1054 17.80 14.66 30.51
C TYR A 1054 18.26 15.89 29.73
N ASP A 1055 17.38 16.88 29.66
CA ASP A 1055 17.60 18.19 29.05
C ASP A 1055 17.83 19.24 30.13
N TYR A 1056 18.86 20.08 29.96
CA TYR A 1056 19.02 21.32 30.73
C TYR A 1056 19.74 22.39 29.91
N GLY A 1057 19.16 23.59 29.86
CA GLY A 1057 19.75 24.76 29.23
C GLY A 1057 19.79 24.68 27.71
N ASN A 1058 18.81 24.04 27.07
CA ASN A 1058 18.77 23.71 25.63
C ASN A 1058 19.92 22.78 25.19
N ILE A 1059 20.27 21.81 26.04
CA ILE A 1059 21.25 20.76 25.78
C ILE A 1059 20.69 19.43 26.29
N ARG A 1060 20.67 18.43 25.40
CA ARG A 1060 20.33 17.02 25.68
C ARG A 1060 21.58 16.35 26.24
N TRP A 1061 21.69 16.31 27.56
CA TRP A 1061 22.90 15.83 28.23
C TRP A 1061 22.96 14.30 28.29
N ALA A 1062 21.84 13.65 28.63
CA ALA A 1062 21.59 12.25 28.35
C ALA A 1062 20.70 12.19 27.10
N LYS A 1063 21.21 11.61 26.02
CA LYS A 1063 20.51 11.42 24.74
C LYS A 1063 20.23 9.94 24.53
N ASP A 1064 19.25 9.62 23.69
CA ASP A 1064 19.20 8.30 23.07
C ASP A 1064 19.74 8.37 21.63
N LEU A 1065 20.10 7.22 21.05
CA LEU A 1065 20.74 7.14 19.72
C LEU A 1065 19.71 6.98 18.60
N GLY A 1066 18.56 6.38 18.88
CA GLY A 1066 17.48 6.15 17.92
C GLY A 1066 17.67 4.90 17.06
N MET A 1067 17.00 4.83 15.90
CA MET A 1067 17.01 3.64 15.02
C MET A 1067 18.38 3.31 14.40
N ASN A 1068 18.58 2.04 14.06
CA ASN A 1068 19.55 1.58 13.07
C ASN A 1068 18.89 1.57 11.67
N SER A 1069 19.65 1.57 10.58
CA SER A 1069 19.10 1.28 9.24
C SER A 1069 18.30 -0.02 9.20
N TYR A 1070 17.07 0.02 8.67
CA TYR A 1070 16.15 -1.12 8.52
C TYR A 1070 16.57 -2.11 7.42
N ASN A 1071 17.55 -1.76 6.59
CA ASN A 1071 17.99 -2.58 5.46
C ASN A 1071 19.17 -3.50 5.85
N VAL A 1072 19.47 -3.65 7.15
CA VAL A 1072 20.43 -4.65 7.65
C VAL A 1072 19.78 -6.04 7.76
N PRO A 1073 20.53 -7.14 7.53
CA PRO A 1073 19.98 -8.49 7.60
C PRO A 1073 19.34 -8.80 8.96
N GLY A 1074 18.13 -9.35 8.96
CA GLY A 1074 17.44 -9.79 10.17
C GLY A 1074 16.96 -8.67 11.10
N TYR A 1075 16.82 -7.42 10.62
CA TYR A 1075 16.33 -6.31 11.46
C TYR A 1075 14.89 -6.51 12.02
N TRP A 1076 14.08 -7.29 11.32
CA TRP A 1076 12.72 -7.70 11.72
C TRP A 1076 12.66 -9.12 12.30
N ASP A 1077 13.81 -9.78 12.48
CA ASP A 1077 13.90 -11.04 13.23
C ASP A 1077 14.03 -10.70 14.72
N THR A 1078 12.95 -10.92 15.46
CA THR A 1078 12.84 -10.54 16.89
C THR A 1078 12.47 -11.70 17.81
N ASP A 1079 12.30 -12.92 17.27
CA ASP A 1079 11.82 -14.11 17.99
C ASP A 1079 12.86 -14.62 19.00
N GLY A 1080 12.79 -14.07 20.21
CA GLY A 1080 13.58 -14.48 21.37
C GLY A 1080 14.97 -13.84 21.50
N ASP A 1081 15.62 -14.21 22.60
CA ASP A 1081 16.87 -13.62 23.13
C ASP A 1081 18.09 -13.67 22.19
N ASP A 1082 18.09 -14.52 21.16
CA ASP A 1082 19.16 -14.66 20.17
C ASP A 1082 18.77 -14.35 18.72
N ALA A 1083 17.64 -13.66 18.49
CA ALA A 1083 17.23 -13.13 17.18
C ALA A 1083 18.19 -12.05 16.62
N ASP A 1084 18.19 -11.81 15.30
CA ASP A 1084 19.14 -10.92 14.62
C ASP A 1084 18.96 -9.43 14.97
N ARG A 1085 17.73 -8.92 15.18
CA ARG A 1085 17.50 -7.50 15.60
C ARG A 1085 18.32 -7.13 16.83
N TRP A 1086 18.40 -8.03 17.80
CA TRP A 1086 19.05 -7.82 19.10
C TRP A 1086 20.60 -7.93 19.05
N LYS A 1087 21.19 -8.16 17.87
CA LYS A 1087 22.64 -8.17 17.64
C LYS A 1087 23.18 -6.80 17.21
N TYR A 1088 22.33 -5.90 16.71
CA TYR A 1088 22.72 -4.54 16.32
C TYR A 1088 22.82 -3.60 17.54
N PHE A 1089 23.79 -2.70 17.54
CA PHE A 1089 24.15 -1.89 18.72
C PHE A 1089 22.98 -1.06 19.24
N ARG A 1090 22.32 -0.29 18.36
CA ARG A 1090 21.19 0.60 18.70
C ARG A 1090 19.92 -0.12 19.14
N SER A 1091 19.81 -1.43 18.90
CA SER A 1091 18.69 -2.24 19.40
C SER A 1091 18.89 -2.72 20.85
N ARG A 1092 20.08 -2.52 21.43
CA ARG A 1092 20.49 -3.14 22.70
C ARG A 1092 20.56 -2.14 23.86
N ALA A 1093 20.21 -2.64 25.05
CA ALA A 1093 20.31 -1.94 26.34
C ALA A 1093 21.67 -1.28 26.60
N GLU A 1094 22.76 -1.80 26.05
CA GLU A 1094 24.07 -1.18 26.22
C GLU A 1094 24.28 0.14 25.44
N SER A 1095 23.36 0.46 24.52
CA SER A 1095 23.32 1.72 23.76
C SER A 1095 22.42 2.79 24.37
N HIS A 1096 21.53 2.42 25.29
CA HIS A 1096 20.58 3.32 25.96
C HIS A 1096 21.06 3.75 27.35
N ASN A 1097 20.34 4.66 28.02
CA ASN A 1097 20.74 5.23 29.32
C ASN A 1097 20.35 4.34 30.53
N THR A 1098 20.52 3.02 30.39
CA THR A 1098 19.98 2.00 31.30
C THR A 1098 21.08 1.22 32.05
N VAL A 1099 20.73 0.10 32.69
CA VAL A 1099 21.66 -0.86 33.31
C VAL A 1099 21.61 -2.21 32.61
N VAL A 1100 22.76 -2.89 32.57
CA VAL A 1100 22.90 -4.28 32.09
C VAL A 1100 23.73 -5.12 33.06
N VAL A 1101 23.48 -6.43 33.10
CA VAL A 1101 24.15 -7.39 34.00
C VAL A 1101 24.73 -8.53 33.18
N ASN A 1102 26.05 -8.76 33.30
CA ASN A 1102 26.79 -9.77 32.53
C ASN A 1102 26.52 -9.75 31.00
N PRO A 1103 26.60 -8.58 30.32
CA PRO A 1103 26.29 -8.45 28.89
C PRO A 1103 27.13 -9.38 28.00
N GLY A 1104 26.51 -9.95 26.96
CA GLY A 1104 27.05 -11.07 26.19
C GLY A 1104 26.41 -11.23 24.81
N ILE A 1105 26.50 -12.43 24.21
CA ILE A 1105 26.03 -12.68 22.83
C ILE A 1105 24.50 -12.61 22.66
N LEU A 1106 23.74 -12.82 23.73
CA LEU A 1106 22.27 -12.69 23.75
C LEU A 1106 21.87 -11.22 23.88
N SER A 1107 20.57 -10.96 23.80
CA SER A 1107 19.92 -9.74 24.29
C SER A 1107 20.40 -9.37 25.72
N ASP A 1108 20.70 -8.07 25.93
CA ASP A 1108 21.19 -7.53 27.20
C ASP A 1108 20.06 -7.33 28.24
N HIS A 1109 18.84 -7.07 27.76
CA HIS A 1109 17.58 -7.26 28.48
C HIS A 1109 16.84 -8.43 27.84
N ILE A 1110 16.11 -9.20 28.64
CA ILE A 1110 15.31 -10.34 28.19
C ILE A 1110 14.17 -9.86 27.26
N THR A 1111 13.96 -10.55 26.14
CA THR A 1111 12.80 -10.28 25.25
C THR A 1111 11.50 -10.71 25.92
N ASP A 1112 10.37 -10.16 25.47
CA ASP A 1112 9.03 -10.62 25.92
C ASP A 1112 8.86 -10.49 27.45
N SER A 1113 9.45 -9.44 28.03
CA SER A 1113 9.49 -9.18 29.47
C SER A 1113 9.15 -7.73 29.81
N PHE A 1114 8.66 -7.49 31.03
CA PHE A 1114 8.01 -6.22 31.37
C PHE A 1114 8.71 -5.45 32.50
N ALA A 1115 8.81 -4.13 32.33
CA ALA A 1115 9.39 -3.20 33.29
C ALA A 1115 8.35 -2.20 33.80
N LYS A 1116 7.69 -2.49 34.93
CA LYS A 1116 6.63 -1.62 35.44
C LYS A 1116 7.19 -0.29 35.96
N LEU A 1117 6.73 0.83 35.38
CA LEU A 1117 6.96 2.16 35.94
C LEU A 1117 5.92 2.48 37.03
N THR A 1118 6.28 3.32 37.99
CA THR A 1118 5.37 3.85 39.01
C THR A 1118 5.82 5.23 39.47
N VAL A 1119 4.96 6.25 39.33
CA VAL A 1119 5.14 7.55 39.98
C VAL A 1119 4.84 7.41 41.47
N VAL A 1120 5.80 7.76 42.33
CA VAL A 1120 5.68 7.61 43.78
C VAL A 1120 5.19 8.90 44.44
N LYS A 1121 5.69 10.06 43.98
CA LYS A 1121 5.35 11.37 44.54
C LYS A 1121 5.78 12.52 43.62
N ALA A 1122 4.91 13.47 43.35
CA ALA A 1122 5.24 14.71 42.64
C ALA A 1122 4.73 15.96 43.38
N ASN A 1123 5.41 17.08 43.18
CA ASN A 1123 4.98 18.45 43.49
C ASN A 1123 5.86 19.45 42.72
N ASP A 1124 5.52 20.73 42.76
CA ASP A 1124 6.15 21.84 42.03
C ASP A 1124 7.70 21.81 42.04
N ASN A 1125 8.33 21.41 43.15
CA ASN A 1125 9.77 21.49 43.36
C ASN A 1125 10.51 20.14 43.17
N ASN A 1126 9.81 19.01 43.33
CA ASN A 1126 10.40 17.67 43.45
C ASN A 1126 9.48 16.60 42.83
N ALA A 1127 10.04 15.64 42.09
CA ALA A 1127 9.33 14.44 41.62
C ALA A 1127 10.15 13.16 41.86
N ILE A 1128 9.47 12.06 42.19
CA ILE A 1128 10.04 10.73 42.42
C ILE A 1128 9.22 9.69 41.66
N ALA A 1129 9.91 8.89 40.86
CA ALA A 1129 9.35 7.73 40.15
C ALA A 1129 10.30 6.54 40.22
N THR A 1130 9.79 5.34 39.95
CA THR A 1130 10.59 4.12 39.99
C THR A 1130 10.18 3.14 38.91
N VAL A 1131 11.14 2.40 38.36
CA VAL A 1131 10.94 1.28 37.43
C VAL A 1131 11.38 -0.01 38.12
N ASP A 1132 10.53 -1.03 38.10
CA ASP A 1132 10.98 -2.40 38.41
C ASP A 1132 11.59 -3.00 37.14
N MET A 1133 12.82 -3.48 37.23
CA MET A 1133 13.62 -4.04 36.13
C MET A 1133 13.97 -5.51 36.39
N THR A 1134 13.25 -6.16 37.31
CA THR A 1134 13.57 -7.52 37.76
C THR A 1134 13.41 -8.56 36.65
N GLU A 1135 12.47 -8.37 35.73
CA GLU A 1135 12.20 -9.31 34.64
C GLU A 1135 13.16 -9.11 33.45
N LEU A 1136 13.59 -7.87 33.19
CA LEU A 1136 14.55 -7.54 32.13
C LEU A 1136 15.93 -8.20 32.33
N LEU A 1137 16.38 -8.37 33.58
CA LEU A 1137 17.80 -8.59 33.87
C LEU A 1137 18.14 -10.03 34.28
N ARG A 1138 19.12 -10.62 33.57
CA ARG A 1138 19.67 -11.93 33.94
C ARG A 1138 20.47 -11.85 35.25
N ASP A 1139 20.57 -12.99 35.94
CA ASP A 1139 21.32 -13.19 37.19
C ASP A 1139 20.88 -12.33 38.40
N VAL A 1140 19.82 -11.54 38.33
CA VAL A 1140 19.24 -10.84 39.48
C VAL A 1140 18.19 -11.69 40.20
N LYS A 1141 17.91 -11.32 41.45
CA LYS A 1141 16.71 -11.72 42.21
C LYS A 1141 15.69 -10.59 42.26
N SER A 1142 16.16 -9.35 42.19
CA SER A 1142 15.37 -8.13 42.10
C SER A 1142 16.26 -7.03 41.55
N ALA A 1143 15.73 -6.17 40.70
CA ALA A 1143 16.40 -4.96 40.25
C ALA A 1143 15.40 -3.81 40.22
N LYS A 1144 15.69 -2.74 40.96
CA LYS A 1144 14.81 -1.56 41.00
C LYS A 1144 15.60 -0.29 40.70
N ARG A 1145 15.11 0.47 39.72
CA ARG A 1145 15.59 1.79 39.36
C ARG A 1145 14.68 2.86 39.96
N GLY A 1146 15.28 3.94 40.46
CA GLY A 1146 14.60 5.10 41.04
C GLY A 1146 15.12 6.39 40.45
N PHE A 1147 14.20 7.27 40.07
CA PHE A 1147 14.47 8.61 39.56
C PHE A 1147 13.97 9.64 40.57
N TYR A 1148 14.80 10.63 40.91
CA TYR A 1148 14.43 11.75 41.77
C TYR A 1148 14.88 13.06 41.11
N PHE A 1149 13.90 13.79 40.59
CA PHE A 1149 14.06 15.15 40.08
C PHE A 1149 14.06 16.13 41.27
N THR A 1150 15.17 16.84 41.47
CA THR A 1150 15.52 17.49 42.74
C THR A 1150 16.22 18.84 42.52
N ASP A 1151 16.60 19.51 43.61
CA ASP A 1151 17.10 20.89 43.63
C ASP A 1151 16.16 21.86 42.85
N ASP A 1152 14.87 21.93 43.24
CA ASP A 1152 13.84 22.72 42.54
C ASP A 1152 13.72 22.34 41.05
N ARG A 1153 13.49 21.05 40.78
CA ARG A 1153 13.41 20.45 39.42
C ARG A 1153 14.52 20.91 38.47
N THR A 1154 15.78 20.85 38.90
CA THR A 1154 16.92 21.14 38.00
C THR A 1154 17.90 19.97 37.89
N SER A 1155 18.17 19.28 39.00
CA SER A 1155 19.09 18.14 39.05
C SER A 1155 18.35 16.81 38.97
N LEU A 1156 18.90 15.83 38.25
CA LEU A 1156 18.35 14.47 38.19
C LEU A 1156 19.23 13.51 39.00
N VAL A 1157 18.62 12.74 39.90
CA VAL A 1157 19.25 11.60 40.59
C VAL A 1157 18.69 10.31 40.04
N ILE A 1158 19.57 9.36 39.71
CA ILE A 1158 19.25 7.99 39.31
C ILE A 1158 19.82 7.04 40.38
N ARG A 1159 19.07 6.00 40.76
CA ARG A 1159 19.44 5.03 41.78
C ARG A 1159 19.05 3.64 41.34
N ASP A 1160 20.02 2.73 41.30
CA ASP A 1160 19.81 1.33 40.98
C ASP A 1160 20.07 0.48 42.22
N GLU A 1161 19.10 -0.36 42.59
CA GLU A 1161 19.13 -1.27 43.74
C GLU A 1161 18.94 -2.72 43.25
N ILE A 1162 20.05 -3.44 43.09
CA ILE A 1162 20.11 -4.73 42.43
C ILE A 1162 20.54 -5.81 43.43
N THR A 1163 19.80 -6.91 43.52
CA THR A 1163 20.19 -8.09 44.31
C THR A 1163 20.68 -9.19 43.37
N LEU A 1164 21.99 -9.30 43.20
CA LEU A 1164 22.64 -10.32 42.37
C LEU A 1164 22.57 -11.71 43.00
N THR A 1165 22.28 -12.73 42.20
CA THR A 1165 22.26 -14.15 42.61
C THR A 1165 23.67 -14.78 42.73
N LYS A 1166 24.63 -14.25 41.97
CA LYS A 1166 26.03 -14.70 41.91
C LYS A 1166 26.98 -13.48 41.92
N THR A 1167 28.29 -13.71 41.82
CA THR A 1167 29.22 -12.60 41.51
C THR A 1167 29.06 -12.19 40.05
N SER A 1168 28.86 -10.91 39.77
CA SER A 1168 28.54 -10.41 38.43
C SER A 1168 29.10 -9.01 38.19
N ASP A 1169 29.30 -8.70 36.91
CA ASP A 1169 29.59 -7.35 36.44
C ASP A 1169 28.27 -6.66 36.08
N VAL A 1170 28.06 -5.49 36.67
CA VAL A 1170 26.94 -4.59 36.38
C VAL A 1170 27.49 -3.36 35.68
N TYR A 1171 26.87 -2.92 34.60
CA TYR A 1171 27.21 -1.66 33.95
C TYR A 1171 26.00 -0.72 34.02
N TRP A 1172 26.28 0.54 34.34
CA TRP A 1172 25.35 1.67 34.19
C TRP A 1172 25.85 2.56 33.06
N PHE A 1173 24.96 2.97 32.16
CA PHE A 1173 25.31 3.75 30.98
C PHE A 1173 24.58 5.10 30.90
N MET A 1174 25.25 6.05 30.24
CA MET A 1174 24.68 7.31 29.78
C MET A 1174 25.36 7.71 28.47
N ILE A 1175 24.59 8.03 27.43
CA ILE A 1175 25.10 8.53 26.15
C ILE A 1175 25.04 10.06 26.13
N THR A 1176 26.08 10.71 25.60
CA THR A 1176 26.18 12.17 25.53
C THR A 1176 27.02 12.64 24.34
N ASP A 1177 26.68 13.80 23.77
CA ASP A 1177 27.51 14.49 22.77
C ASP A 1177 28.57 15.40 23.41
N ALA A 1178 28.57 15.52 24.74
CA ALA A 1178 29.46 16.39 25.49
C ALA A 1178 30.93 15.93 25.49
N ASP A 1179 31.86 16.85 25.75
CA ASP A 1179 33.23 16.51 26.14
C ASP A 1179 33.29 16.09 27.61
N VAL A 1180 33.67 14.84 27.84
CA VAL A 1180 33.70 14.18 29.14
C VAL A 1180 35.11 14.24 29.73
N THR A 1181 35.25 14.89 30.89
CA THR A 1181 36.47 14.85 31.71
C THR A 1181 36.18 14.02 32.96
N LEU A 1182 36.86 12.87 33.12
CA LEU A 1182 36.69 11.99 34.28
C LEU A 1182 37.30 12.60 35.55
N THR A 1183 36.75 12.22 36.70
CA THR A 1183 37.18 12.61 38.06
C THR A 1183 37.07 11.41 39.00
N ASP A 1184 37.69 11.49 40.18
CA ASP A 1184 37.77 10.39 41.15
C ASP A 1184 36.41 9.74 41.52
N ASN A 1185 35.31 10.49 41.48
CA ASN A 1185 33.96 10.02 41.87
C ASN A 1185 32.87 10.43 40.85
N GLY A 1186 33.21 10.61 39.57
CA GLY A 1186 32.25 11.07 38.56
C GLY A 1186 32.89 11.70 37.33
N ALA A 1187 32.18 12.56 36.63
CA ALA A 1187 32.66 13.24 35.42
C ALA A 1187 32.15 14.69 35.31
N ILE A 1188 32.89 15.50 34.56
CA ILE A 1188 32.49 16.84 34.13
C ILE A 1188 32.20 16.77 32.63
N LEU A 1189 30.97 17.03 32.24
CA LEU A 1189 30.50 17.05 30.84
C LEU A 1189 30.44 18.51 30.38
N THR A 1190 31.03 18.84 29.22
CA THR A 1190 31.02 20.20 28.67
C THR A 1190 30.48 20.22 27.24
N GLN A 1191 29.50 21.07 26.96
CA GLN A 1191 28.86 21.19 25.64
C GLN A 1191 28.34 22.62 25.46
N ASN A 1192 28.52 23.20 24.26
CA ASN A 1192 28.06 24.56 23.91
C ASN A 1192 28.42 25.66 24.93
N GLY A 1193 29.58 25.54 25.60
CA GLY A 1193 30.05 26.49 26.61
C GLY A 1193 29.36 26.38 27.98
N LYS A 1194 28.48 25.39 28.18
CA LYS A 1194 27.88 25.02 29.47
C LYS A 1194 28.52 23.74 30.01
N THR A 1195 28.30 23.46 31.30
CA THR A 1195 28.85 22.30 31.98
C THR A 1195 27.80 21.61 32.87
N LEU A 1196 27.77 20.28 32.80
CA LEU A 1196 27.03 19.41 33.70
C LEU A 1196 28.01 18.58 34.55
N LYS A 1197 27.73 18.49 35.85
CA LYS A 1197 28.48 17.66 36.79
C LYS A 1197 27.75 16.34 37.01
N LEU A 1198 28.42 15.23 36.73
CA LEU A 1198 27.99 13.88 37.09
C LEU A 1198 28.78 13.44 38.32
N GLU A 1199 28.10 13.06 39.41
CA GLU A 1199 28.70 12.44 40.60
C GLU A 1199 28.05 11.10 40.88
N PHE A 1200 28.80 10.14 41.43
CA PHE A 1200 28.23 8.87 41.88
C PHE A 1200 28.64 8.47 43.30
N ALA A 1201 27.84 7.59 43.89
CA ALA A 1201 28.12 6.90 45.14
C ALA A 1201 27.72 5.42 45.02
N SER A 1202 28.56 4.50 45.49
CA SER A 1202 28.34 3.06 45.42
C SER A 1202 28.63 2.37 46.75
N ASN A 1203 27.95 1.25 47.02
CA ASN A 1203 28.27 0.37 48.15
C ASN A 1203 29.34 -0.70 47.85
N VAL A 1204 29.74 -0.85 46.57
CA VAL A 1204 30.77 -1.78 46.09
C VAL A 1204 31.83 -1.02 45.29
N SER A 1205 32.87 -1.72 44.82
CA SER A 1205 33.86 -1.13 43.92
C SER A 1205 33.21 -0.76 42.58
N ALA A 1206 33.35 0.50 42.18
CA ALA A 1206 32.88 1.03 40.91
C ALA A 1206 34.04 1.70 40.14
N GLN A 1207 34.01 1.62 38.81
CA GLN A 1207 34.99 2.23 37.92
C GLN A 1207 34.24 3.01 36.83
N ILE A 1208 34.51 4.31 36.70
CA ILE A 1208 33.96 5.14 35.62
C ILE A 1208 34.92 5.20 34.43
N SER A 1209 34.38 5.11 33.23
CA SER A 1209 35.10 5.33 31.97
C SER A 1209 34.25 6.13 30.99
N SER A 1210 34.89 6.66 29.94
CA SER A 1210 34.18 7.18 28.77
C SER A 1210 35.00 6.98 27.50
N ASP A 1211 34.32 6.64 26.42
CA ASP A 1211 34.82 6.37 25.07
C ASP A 1211 33.67 6.63 24.08
N ILE A 1212 33.91 6.56 22.78
CA ILE A 1212 32.86 6.56 21.74
C ILE A 1212 31.90 5.39 21.99
N ALA A 1213 30.59 5.62 21.84
CA ALA A 1213 29.56 4.60 21.94
C ALA A 1213 29.75 3.51 20.87
N LYS A 1214 29.75 2.24 21.28
CA LYS A 1214 29.97 1.05 20.45
C LYS A 1214 29.72 -0.21 21.30
N PRO A 1215 29.49 -1.39 20.72
CA PRO A 1215 29.33 -2.62 21.48
C PRO A 1215 30.46 -2.89 22.49
N LEU A 1216 30.11 -3.46 23.63
CA LEU A 1216 31.07 -4.01 24.58
C LEU A 1216 31.83 -5.18 23.95
N SER A 1217 33.04 -5.45 24.45
CA SER A 1217 33.89 -6.56 23.96
C SER A 1217 33.34 -7.97 24.25
N THR A 1218 32.14 -8.09 24.81
CA THR A 1218 31.42 -9.35 25.04
C THR A 1218 30.12 -9.46 24.23
N SER A 1219 29.67 -8.36 23.62
CA SER A 1219 28.46 -8.27 22.82
C SER A 1219 28.71 -8.64 21.34
N PRO A 1220 27.66 -8.89 20.55
CA PRO A 1220 27.77 -8.93 19.10
C PRO A 1220 28.21 -7.58 18.51
N ASN A 1221 28.89 -7.63 17.36
CA ASN A 1221 29.13 -6.47 16.51
C ASN A 1221 29.07 -6.90 15.04
N PRO A 1222 27.86 -7.08 14.48
CA PRO A 1222 27.69 -7.35 13.05
C PRO A 1222 28.08 -6.14 12.19
N ASP A 1223 28.34 -6.39 10.90
CA ASP A 1223 28.41 -5.33 9.90
C ASP A 1223 27.01 -4.71 9.72
N GLY A 1224 26.93 -3.40 9.43
CA GLY A 1224 25.66 -2.67 9.35
C GLY A 1224 25.23 -1.96 10.64
N ASN A 1225 26.02 -2.07 11.72
CA ASN A 1225 25.94 -1.11 12.84
C ASN A 1225 26.30 0.31 12.35
N GLU A 1226 25.53 1.32 12.79
CA GLU A 1226 25.79 2.73 12.52
C GLU A 1226 27.14 3.23 13.12
N GLU A 1227 27.83 4.14 12.44
CA GLU A 1227 29.06 4.76 12.96
C GLU A 1227 28.75 5.87 13.98
N GLU A 1228 28.96 5.59 15.27
CA GLU A 1228 28.68 6.55 16.33
C GLU A 1228 29.76 7.63 16.50
N THR A 1229 29.30 8.86 16.76
CA THR A 1229 30.15 9.98 17.20
C THR A 1229 29.88 10.39 18.66
N SER A 1230 28.74 10.00 19.22
CA SER A 1230 28.37 10.21 20.62
C SER A 1230 29.30 9.43 21.56
N LYS A 1231 29.52 9.94 22.77
CA LYS A 1231 30.31 9.28 23.81
C LYS A 1231 29.41 8.52 24.78
N ARG A 1232 29.80 7.30 25.15
CA ARG A 1232 29.22 6.56 26.27
C ARG A 1232 30.01 6.85 27.53
N ILE A 1233 29.34 7.23 28.61
CA ILE A 1233 29.85 7.15 29.97
C ILE A 1233 29.40 5.80 30.52
N ALA A 1234 30.33 5.05 31.10
CA ALA A 1234 30.04 3.76 31.73
C ALA A 1234 30.54 3.76 33.17
N ILE A 1235 29.69 3.32 34.10
CA ILE A 1235 30.10 2.99 35.47
C ILE A 1235 29.99 1.47 35.61
N LYS A 1236 31.13 0.79 35.64
CA LYS A 1236 31.22 -0.66 35.88
C LYS A 1236 31.32 -0.93 37.37
N LEU A 1237 30.49 -1.85 37.87
CA LEU A 1237 30.53 -2.38 39.23
C LEU A 1237 30.77 -3.89 39.19
N THR A 1238 31.52 -4.43 40.15
CA THR A 1238 31.66 -5.88 40.33
C THR A 1238 31.30 -6.23 41.77
N GLY A 1239 30.32 -7.12 41.96
CA GLY A 1239 29.79 -7.43 43.29
C GLY A 1239 28.98 -8.72 43.34
N ASN A 1240 28.43 -9.04 44.51
CA ASN A 1240 27.45 -10.10 44.74
C ASN A 1240 26.43 -9.69 45.81
N GLY A 1241 25.24 -10.30 45.81
CA GLY A 1241 24.14 -9.83 46.65
C GLY A 1241 23.76 -8.39 46.30
N ASN A 1242 23.54 -7.54 47.31
CA ASN A 1242 23.05 -6.18 47.13
C ASN A 1242 24.14 -5.25 46.54
N VAL A 1243 23.98 -4.87 45.27
CA VAL A 1243 24.75 -3.84 44.57
C VAL A 1243 23.86 -2.62 44.39
N ASN A 1244 24.32 -1.48 44.92
CA ASN A 1244 23.59 -0.22 44.96
C ASN A 1244 24.44 0.90 44.36
N LEU A 1245 23.94 1.55 43.30
CA LEU A 1245 24.54 2.74 42.70
C LEU A 1245 23.59 3.93 42.85
N THR A 1246 24.13 5.11 43.16
CA THR A 1246 23.43 6.39 42.98
C THR A 1246 24.27 7.26 42.06
N VAL A 1247 23.67 7.81 41.01
CA VAL A 1247 24.27 8.84 40.13
C VAL A 1247 23.46 10.12 40.28
N LYS A 1248 24.12 11.28 40.24
CA LYS A 1248 23.45 12.58 40.19
C LYS A 1248 24.03 13.44 39.07
N LEU A 1249 23.13 14.03 38.28
CA LEU A 1249 23.38 15.04 37.26
C LEU A 1249 23.00 16.41 37.83
N THR A 1250 23.95 17.34 37.87
CA THR A 1250 23.80 18.69 38.46
C THR A 1250 24.37 19.76 37.52
N PRO A 1251 23.57 20.70 36.99
CA PRO A 1251 24.09 21.80 36.18
C PRO A 1251 25.04 22.72 36.97
N GLN A 1252 26.05 23.29 36.30
CA GLN A 1252 27.07 24.12 36.97
C GLN A 1252 26.50 25.37 37.67
N ASP A 1253 25.39 25.90 37.17
CA ASP A 1253 24.66 27.07 37.65
C ASP A 1253 23.66 26.76 38.79
N VAL A 1254 23.53 25.49 39.20
CA VAL A 1254 22.67 25.04 40.30
C VAL A 1254 23.51 24.82 41.56
N GLU A 1255 23.07 25.35 42.71
CA GLU A 1255 23.67 25.03 44.03
C GLU A 1255 23.23 23.63 44.49
N GLY A 1256 23.70 22.61 43.79
CA GLY A 1256 23.20 21.25 43.92
C GLY A 1256 23.62 20.55 45.22
N THR A 1257 22.66 19.85 45.82
CA THR A 1257 22.91 19.02 47.01
C THR A 1257 23.83 17.82 46.70
N PRO A 1258 24.70 17.36 47.63
CA PRO A 1258 25.62 16.24 47.36
C PRO A 1258 24.91 14.90 47.08
N VAL A 1259 25.44 14.11 46.15
CA VAL A 1259 24.92 12.77 45.79
C VAL A 1259 24.78 11.82 46.99
N SER A 1260 25.62 11.98 48.02
CA SER A 1260 25.57 11.21 49.27
C SER A 1260 24.23 11.31 50.01
N ASN A 1261 23.49 12.42 49.84
CA ASN A 1261 22.18 12.61 50.48
C ASN A 1261 21.11 11.66 49.92
N TYR A 1262 21.35 11.09 48.74
CA TYR A 1262 20.44 10.22 48.01
C TYR A 1262 20.94 8.75 47.96
N HIS A 1263 22.11 8.45 48.54
CA HIS A 1263 22.62 7.09 48.69
C HIS A 1263 21.98 6.35 49.89
N LYS A 1264 20.65 6.43 49.95
CA LYS A 1264 19.73 5.76 50.88
C LYS A 1264 18.73 4.91 50.07
N PRO A 1265 18.05 3.92 50.67
CA PRO A 1265 17.03 3.12 49.98
C PRO A 1265 16.00 3.98 49.25
N ILE A 1266 15.53 3.54 48.08
CA ILE A 1266 14.49 4.27 47.32
C ILE A 1266 13.21 4.45 48.15
N SER A 1267 12.92 3.50 49.05
CA SER A 1267 11.80 3.54 50.01
C SER A 1267 11.95 4.57 51.14
N GLU A 1268 13.11 5.24 51.26
CA GLU A 1268 13.37 6.31 52.24
C GLU A 1268 13.44 7.71 51.59
N TRP A 1269 13.12 7.86 50.29
CA TRP A 1269 13.42 9.06 49.49
C TRP A 1269 12.64 10.34 49.87
#